data_AF-A0A4V1XRP7-F1
#
_entry.id   AF-A0A4V1XRP7-F1
#
_cell.length_a   1.000
_cell.length_b   1.000
_cell.length_c   1.000
_cell.angle_alpha   90.00
_cell.angle_beta   90.00
_cell.angle_gamma   90.00
#
_symmetry.space_group_name_H-M   'P 1'
#
loop_
_entity.id
_entity.type
_entity.pdbx_description
1 polymer ?
#
loop_
_entity_poly.entity_id
_entity_poly.type
_entity_poly.pdbx_seq_one_letter_code
_entity_poly.pdbx_strand_id
1 'polypeptide(L)'
;MKGFEPSLLDKLFDDEPHAPMPTALRQLSLEELKSTVARDIESLLNTRIVLEEEDLHGLPECKRSLLTYGLNDFSGLSLASFYDRNYICQSLTKAIERHEPRLQHVNVSLEINERATNALCFGISAVLLVGPAREPVSFDAMLQPSTLRTATGPPRRMEELLPYYERELAFLRRYSRDFAERYPKIAGRLAMSGDGCDDPHVERMIESFAFLTARVSKKLDDDYPEFTEALLEVLYPHYLRPFPSCSVAHFDVRGVAAQLSAPVTIARGTFLTTRMVRKVECRFRTAYDVTFAPVRVAAATFERAVSAPAAVQLPKGATGSIAITLEYVGERGGFESLSMDKLRVYMDGEPSFVAALGDALFLHTAAGYVEAERAGVWKRLISVPLHEVGFSEDESLIDCPARSHPAYRLLTEHFSFAEKFNFFDIDLAALRRGLTPGVPVRRLTLHLVLKDVRSDSHAARLLENLQPEHLRLHCTPVVNLFQQKADPIRIEHTASAYPVVADSRRAHGFDIYSIDNVQLVRETTAHEKVTEFRPFYSLHHGEEPGRAGHYWLARRNELIAQRSPGFETEISIVDTQFDPASPQTDTLSLTVTCTNRDLPSTLAFGQPDGDLSMEGSSIARNITFLRKPTPSMRFGGGRAAQWRLISLLALNHLSLVQNGLPTLKEMLRLHDLPRNAISARQIEGIVALDYQPATQWLAGKPFATFVRGLEVRLTLDEDAFVGTGMHRFIRVLDHFFGLYVHMNSFVQLIAVSRRTGKELVKCAPRSGESILAVRLLEQLFAREGGMAPEQALATRLSFRNTLSLSFPPSELQHIEAEGITAEMLETDAAFIAALEEGALDSLAITPTFFGMLGGQGALPLRYTEIVAERESLWRDRAARAFFDIFSNRATALFYLAWKKYRLPFQYEVDSTKHYLPLLLSLSGAADKTLRRDLSTTPGPILDEALAGYATAIRHRPVSAAYLQRVLSDYFQAPMRVEQFVGGWYRVPASQYTRLGSTNNVLGATALAGGRVWQRDLRVRLWVGPLKRAQYRNFLPGASGALALRKMLTILCGTTLEFEIKLILRQQDVTGSTLDNSNDGRLGWDTFLCSRPAQQDRSDAQYTLATLH
;
A
#
# COMPACT_ATOMS: atom_id res chain seq x y z
N MET A 1 15.17 52.23 24.92
CA MET A 1 16.23 51.34 24.39
C MET A 1 15.75 50.82 23.05
N LYS A 2 16.56 50.89 21.99
CA LYS A 2 16.26 50.21 20.72
C LYS A 2 16.37 48.71 21.00
N GLY A 3 15.26 47.98 20.97
CA GLY A 3 15.30 46.54 21.14
C GLY A 3 15.84 45.85 19.87
N PHE A 4 16.15 44.57 20.00
CA PHE A 4 16.82 43.78 18.97
C PHE A 4 15.81 43.12 18.03
N GLU A 5 16.22 42.88 16.78
CA GLU A 5 15.35 42.21 15.82
C GLU A 5 15.21 40.71 16.12
N PRO A 6 13.99 40.15 16.08
CA PRO A 6 13.75 38.71 16.24
C PRO A 6 14.25 37.89 15.04
N SER A 7 14.51 36.60 15.28
CA SER A 7 14.89 35.64 14.23
C SER A 7 13.74 35.37 13.25
N LEU A 8 14.01 34.71 12.12
CA LEU A 8 12.95 34.33 11.16
C LEU A 8 11.87 33.46 11.83
N LEU A 9 12.27 32.48 12.63
CA LEU A 9 11.33 31.62 13.34
C LEU A 9 10.49 32.43 14.33
N ASP A 10 11.11 33.32 15.11
CA ASP A 10 10.39 34.18 16.05
C ASP A 10 9.47 35.20 15.35
N LYS A 11 9.72 35.51 14.07
CA LYS A 11 8.83 36.32 13.22
C LYS A 11 7.65 35.51 12.64
N LEU A 12 7.81 34.21 12.47
CA LEU A 12 6.79 33.30 11.95
C LEU A 12 5.91 32.71 13.05
N PHE A 13 6.41 32.69 14.29
CA PHE A 13 5.76 32.14 15.46
C PHE A 13 5.08 33.25 16.26
N ASP A 14 3.77 33.39 16.09
CA ASP A 14 2.96 34.37 16.81
C ASP A 14 2.33 33.71 18.05
N ASP A 15 2.46 34.35 19.21
CA ASP A 15 1.83 33.88 20.46
C ASP A 15 0.35 34.34 20.55
N GLU A 16 -0.08 35.29 19.71
CA GLU A 16 -1.45 35.79 19.60
C GLU A 16 -1.97 35.87 18.13
N PRO A 17 -2.02 34.75 17.39
CA PRO A 17 -2.30 34.73 15.93
C PRO A 17 -3.68 35.24 15.50
N HIS A 18 -4.58 35.53 16.46
CA HIS A 18 -5.94 36.01 16.22
C HIS A 18 -6.18 37.47 16.67
N ALA A 19 -5.16 38.14 17.22
CA ALA A 19 -5.23 39.54 17.60
C ALA A 19 -4.90 40.47 16.41
N PRO A 20 -5.54 41.64 16.26
CA PRO A 20 -5.16 42.61 15.23
C PRO A 20 -3.76 43.18 15.53
N MET A 21 -2.83 42.95 14.60
CA MET A 21 -1.42 43.34 14.70
C MET A 21 -1.20 44.85 15.01
N PRO A 22 -0.30 45.22 15.93
CA PRO A 22 0.29 46.55 15.97
C PRO A 22 1.19 46.76 14.74
N THR A 23 1.26 48.00 14.23
CA THR A 23 2.00 48.37 13.00
C THR A 23 3.54 48.31 13.12
N ALA A 24 4.09 47.87 14.26
CA ALA A 24 5.51 47.85 14.56
C ALA A 24 5.99 46.45 14.97
N LEU A 25 7.09 45.98 14.36
CA LEU A 25 7.76 44.71 14.71
C LEU A 25 8.14 44.70 16.20
N ARG A 26 7.71 43.66 16.94
CA ARG A 26 8.12 43.41 18.33
C ARG A 26 9.65 43.37 18.41
N GLN A 27 10.24 44.24 19.21
CA GLN A 27 11.68 44.26 19.45
C GLN A 27 11.98 43.47 20.73
N LEU A 28 12.99 42.60 20.69
CA LEU A 28 13.38 41.76 21.82
C LEU A 28 14.26 42.53 22.82
N SER A 29 14.08 42.24 24.10
CA SER A 29 15.03 42.61 25.15
C SER A 29 16.31 41.74 25.06
N LEU A 30 17.36 42.17 25.76
CA LEU A 30 18.64 41.44 25.79
C LEU A 30 18.50 40.05 26.44
N GLU A 31 17.64 39.92 27.45
CA GLU A 31 17.37 38.63 28.10
C GLU A 31 16.56 37.68 27.21
N GLU A 32 15.52 38.18 26.53
CA GLU A 32 14.77 37.40 25.54
C GLU A 32 15.66 36.97 24.38
N LEU A 33 16.63 37.79 23.98
CA LEU A 33 17.56 37.41 22.92
C LEU A 33 18.53 36.29 23.36
N LYS A 34 19.01 36.34 24.61
CA LYS A 34 19.83 35.25 25.18
C LYS A 34 19.06 33.94 25.24
N SER A 35 17.77 33.98 25.57
CA SER A 35 16.94 32.77 25.60
C SER A 35 16.68 32.19 24.22
N THR A 36 16.50 33.03 23.18
CA THR A 36 16.47 32.57 21.78
C THR A 36 17.76 31.88 21.38
N VAL A 37 18.92 32.48 21.69
CA VAL A 37 20.23 31.88 21.38
C VAL A 37 20.42 30.55 22.12
N ALA A 38 20.02 30.45 23.38
CA ALA A 38 20.06 29.19 24.14
C ALA A 38 19.21 28.09 23.46
N ARG A 39 18.01 28.42 23.00
CA ARG A 39 17.11 27.50 22.29
C ARG A 39 17.69 27.02 20.95
N ASP A 40 18.37 27.91 20.23
CA ASP A 40 18.99 27.58 18.94
C ASP A 40 20.22 26.67 19.12
N ILE A 41 21.03 26.91 20.16
CA ILE A 41 22.11 26.00 20.56
C ILE A 41 21.54 24.64 20.94
N GLU A 42 20.51 24.59 21.78
CA GLU A 42 19.86 23.33 22.18
C GLU A 42 19.36 22.54 20.96
N SER A 43 18.78 23.24 19.97
CA SER A 43 18.29 22.63 18.73
C SER A 43 19.43 22.06 17.88
N LEU A 44 20.56 22.76 17.80
CA LEU A 44 21.77 22.29 17.13
C LEU A 44 22.34 21.04 17.83
N LEU A 45 22.47 21.07 19.16
CA LEU A 45 23.05 19.97 19.94
C LEU A 45 22.18 18.70 19.94
N ASN A 46 20.86 18.85 19.77
CA ASN A 46 19.92 17.73 19.63
C ASN A 46 19.75 17.22 18.19
N THR A 47 20.38 17.88 17.21
CA THR A 47 20.41 17.38 15.83
C THR A 47 21.64 16.50 15.61
N ARG A 48 21.54 15.47 14.78
CA ARG A 48 22.68 14.63 14.37
C ARG A 48 23.00 14.85 12.90
N ILE A 49 24.28 14.91 12.58
CA ILE A 49 24.71 15.01 11.19
C ILE A 49 24.59 13.65 10.50
N VAL A 50 24.24 13.68 9.22
CA VAL A 50 24.05 12.47 8.40
C VAL A 50 25.30 12.13 7.59
N LEU A 51 26.15 13.13 7.31
CA LEU A 51 27.40 13.00 6.56
C LEU A 51 28.56 13.47 7.45
N GLU A 52 29.63 12.68 7.53
CA GLU A 52 30.79 13.03 8.34
C GLU A 52 31.59 14.16 7.68
N GLU A 53 32.31 14.95 8.47
CA GLU A 53 33.10 16.08 7.95
C GLU A 53 34.23 15.65 7.01
N GLU A 54 34.72 14.41 7.19
CA GLU A 54 35.77 13.80 6.38
C GLU A 54 35.28 13.53 4.95
N ASP A 55 34.00 13.15 4.80
CA ASP A 55 33.36 12.85 3.51
C ASP A 55 33.20 14.08 2.61
N LEU A 56 33.19 15.29 3.21
CA LEU A 56 32.99 16.55 2.49
C LEU A 56 34.31 17.24 2.09
N HIS A 57 35.44 16.52 2.12
CA HIS A 57 36.75 17.07 1.78
C HIS A 57 36.78 17.60 0.33
N GLY A 58 37.05 18.91 0.17
CA GLY A 58 37.03 19.60 -1.14
C GLY A 58 35.74 20.35 -1.48
N LEU A 59 34.70 20.28 -0.64
CA LEU A 59 33.41 20.94 -0.84
C LEU A 59 33.12 21.98 0.27
N PRO A 60 33.76 23.17 0.25
CA PRO A 60 33.70 24.14 1.34
C PRO A 60 32.31 24.72 1.61
N GLU A 61 31.48 24.86 0.57
CA GLU A 61 30.10 25.36 0.70
C GLU A 61 29.19 24.31 1.34
N CYS A 62 29.35 23.02 1.00
CA CYS A 62 28.60 21.93 1.63
C CYS A 62 28.92 21.83 3.13
N LYS A 63 30.20 22.04 3.50
CA LYS A 63 30.64 22.08 4.90
C LYS A 63 30.03 23.21 5.73
N ARG A 64 29.46 24.25 5.10
CA ARG A 64 28.79 25.38 5.78
C ARG A 64 27.27 25.30 5.68
N SER A 65 26.73 24.21 5.13
CA SER A 65 25.30 24.04 4.87
C SER A 65 24.60 23.24 5.97
N LEU A 66 23.29 23.02 5.81
CA LEU A 66 22.49 22.15 6.68
C LEU A 66 23.00 20.69 6.73
N LEU A 67 23.80 20.25 5.75
CA LEU A 67 24.37 18.89 5.74
C LEU A 67 25.27 18.61 6.95
N THR A 68 25.86 19.64 7.56
CA THR A 68 26.67 19.52 8.78
C THR A 68 25.99 20.14 10.01
N TYR A 69 24.70 20.47 9.93
CA TYR A 69 23.96 21.04 11.06
C TYR A 69 23.60 19.93 12.06
N GLY A 70 24.29 19.90 13.20
CA GLY A 70 24.12 18.91 14.25
C GLY A 70 25.44 18.48 14.88
N LEU A 71 25.41 17.40 15.66
CA LEU A 71 26.59 16.75 16.23
C LEU A 71 26.89 15.41 15.57
N ASN A 72 28.16 15.02 15.62
CA ASN A 72 28.62 13.67 15.31
C ASN A 72 28.03 12.64 16.29
N ASP A 73 27.97 11.38 15.88
CA ASP A 73 27.72 10.29 16.81
C ASP A 73 28.97 10.03 17.66
N PHE A 74 28.79 9.96 18.97
CA PHE A 74 29.85 9.74 19.95
C PHE A 74 29.70 8.39 20.67
N SER A 75 28.74 7.55 20.27
CA SER A 75 28.40 6.27 20.91
C SER A 75 29.57 5.28 21.00
N GLY A 76 30.56 5.39 20.11
CA GLY A 76 31.77 4.55 20.08
C GLY A 76 32.98 5.10 20.84
N LEU A 77 32.90 6.27 21.49
CA LEU A 77 34.04 6.94 22.12
C LEU A 77 34.12 6.69 23.63
N SER A 78 35.35 6.63 24.17
CA SER A 78 35.61 6.37 25.59
C SER A 78 35.80 7.67 26.38
N LEU A 79 34.92 7.92 27.35
CA LEU A 79 34.98 9.11 28.22
C LEU A 79 36.17 9.12 29.20
N ALA A 80 36.82 7.96 29.39
CA ALA A 80 38.06 7.86 30.16
C ALA A 80 39.28 8.37 29.35
N SER A 81 39.21 8.34 28.02
CA SER A 81 40.26 8.81 27.12
C SER A 81 40.31 10.33 27.10
N PHE A 82 41.50 10.89 27.34
CA PHE A 82 41.73 12.32 27.18
C PHE A 82 41.54 12.79 25.73
N TYR A 83 41.93 11.96 24.76
CA TYR A 83 41.83 12.28 23.34
C TYR A 83 40.38 12.39 22.87
N ASP A 84 39.54 11.46 23.30
CA ASP A 84 38.13 11.39 22.93
C ASP A 84 37.35 12.56 23.53
N ARG A 85 37.66 12.94 24.79
CA ARG A 85 37.10 14.15 25.43
C ARG A 85 37.46 15.42 24.66
N ASN A 86 38.72 15.55 24.25
CA ASN A 86 39.17 16.71 23.48
C ASN A 86 38.51 16.76 22.10
N TYR A 87 38.35 15.60 21.45
CA TYR A 87 37.63 15.49 20.18
C TYR A 87 36.16 15.94 20.30
N ILE A 88 35.45 15.50 21.35
CA ILE A 88 34.06 15.91 21.60
C ILE A 88 33.96 17.43 21.82
N CYS A 89 34.82 18.01 22.68
CA CYS A 89 34.84 19.46 22.92
C CYS A 89 35.16 20.27 21.65
N GLN A 90 36.10 19.79 20.81
CA GLN A 90 36.41 20.44 19.53
C GLN A 90 35.25 20.32 18.53
N SER A 91 34.58 19.17 18.48
CA SER A 91 33.42 18.95 17.60
C SER A 91 32.27 19.87 18.00
N LEU A 92 31.99 20.03 19.29
CA LEU A 92 30.99 20.96 19.83
C LEU A 92 31.33 22.41 19.50
N THR A 93 32.58 22.82 19.75
CA THR A 93 33.05 24.18 19.47
C THR A 93 32.87 24.54 17.99
N LYS A 94 33.33 23.67 17.09
CA LYS A 94 33.23 23.87 15.65
C LYS A 94 31.77 23.93 15.15
N ALA A 95 30.89 23.10 15.70
CA ALA A 95 29.48 23.08 15.32
C ALA A 95 28.81 24.41 15.70
N ILE A 96 29.04 24.90 16.92
CA ILE A 96 28.45 26.16 17.42
C ILE A 96 29.00 27.36 16.63
N GLU A 97 30.32 27.46 16.45
CA GLU A 97 30.92 28.58 15.69
C GLU A 97 30.44 28.64 14.24
N ARG A 98 30.11 27.49 13.64
CA ARG A 98 29.63 27.39 12.26
C ARG A 98 28.16 27.76 12.10
N HIS A 99 27.31 27.31 13.02
CA HIS A 99 25.86 27.36 12.86
C HIS A 99 25.17 28.40 13.75
N GLU A 100 25.89 29.01 14.71
CA GLU A 100 25.38 30.10 15.54
C GLU A 100 26.29 31.36 15.43
N PRO A 101 26.17 32.15 14.35
CA PRO A 101 27.09 33.25 14.05
C PRO A 101 26.99 34.43 15.03
N ARG A 102 25.97 34.47 15.89
CA ARG A 102 25.86 35.48 16.94
C ARG A 102 26.86 35.23 18.07
N LEU A 103 27.45 34.04 18.18
CA LEU A 103 28.46 33.71 19.18
C LEU A 103 29.88 33.73 18.58
N GLN A 104 30.79 34.44 19.24
CA GLN A 104 32.22 34.43 18.91
C GLN A 104 33.06 33.99 20.12
N HIS A 105 34.26 33.49 19.85
CA HIS A 105 35.18 32.98 20.88
C HIS A 105 34.54 31.88 21.74
N VAL A 106 33.91 30.90 21.09
CA VAL A 106 33.23 29.80 21.76
C VAL A 106 34.26 28.89 22.41
N ASN A 107 34.12 28.64 23.70
CA ASN A 107 34.93 27.69 24.44
C ASN A 107 34.01 26.69 25.15
N VAL A 108 34.23 25.40 24.89
CA VAL A 108 33.45 24.32 25.50
C VAL A 108 34.34 23.55 26.46
N SER A 109 33.95 23.53 27.73
CA SER A 109 34.64 22.79 28.79
C SER A 109 33.76 21.65 29.31
N LEU A 110 34.38 20.50 29.64
CA LEU A 110 33.69 19.35 30.21
C LEU A 110 33.87 19.34 31.73
N GLU A 111 32.78 19.28 32.48
CA GLU A 111 32.81 19.07 33.93
C GLU A 111 32.76 17.57 34.26
N ILE A 112 33.80 17.06 34.91
CA ILE A 112 33.88 15.66 35.33
C ILE A 112 33.22 15.54 36.70
N ASN A 113 32.06 14.87 36.76
CA ASN A 113 31.41 14.55 38.01
C ASN A 113 31.66 13.06 38.34
N GLU A 114 32.51 12.76 39.32
CA GLU A 114 32.88 11.38 39.71
C GLU A 114 31.71 10.50 40.18
N ARG A 115 30.50 11.08 40.34
CA ARG A 115 29.27 10.40 40.77
C ARG A 115 28.25 10.15 39.64
N ALA A 116 28.46 10.68 38.43
CA ALA A 116 27.53 10.53 37.31
C ALA A 116 28.16 9.70 36.18
N THR A 117 27.90 8.40 36.15
CA THR A 117 28.55 7.46 35.21
C THR A 117 28.05 7.57 33.77
N ASN A 118 26.91 8.24 33.51
CA ASN A 118 26.20 8.21 32.21
C ASN A 118 25.68 9.58 31.71
N ALA A 119 26.21 10.71 32.18
CA ALA A 119 25.83 12.04 31.68
C ALA A 119 27.05 12.96 31.58
N LEU A 120 27.20 13.65 30.46
CA LEU A 120 28.25 14.62 30.19
C LEU A 120 27.72 16.01 30.45
N CYS A 121 28.31 16.75 31.39
CA CYS A 121 27.99 18.16 31.62
C CYS A 121 29.05 19.02 30.94
N PHE A 122 28.62 19.99 30.13
CA PHE A 122 29.51 20.92 29.45
C PHE A 122 29.12 22.36 29.78
N GLY A 123 30.11 23.19 30.09
CA GLY A 123 29.98 24.64 30.16
C GLY A 123 30.45 25.27 28.85
N ILE A 124 29.57 26.02 28.18
CA ILE A 124 29.82 26.75 26.93
C ILE A 124 29.95 28.23 27.27
N SER A 125 31.16 28.79 27.14
CA SER A 125 31.41 30.23 27.31
C SER A 125 31.65 30.88 25.95
N ALA A 126 30.98 32.00 25.67
CA ALA A 126 31.12 32.72 24.40
C ALA A 126 30.83 34.23 24.55
N VAL A 127 31.13 35.01 23.52
CA VAL A 127 30.76 36.42 23.41
C VAL A 127 29.61 36.55 22.43
N LEU A 128 28.45 36.99 22.92
CA LEU A 128 27.26 37.28 22.11
C LEU A 128 27.42 38.64 21.42
N LEU A 129 27.35 38.64 20.08
CA LEU A 129 27.43 39.82 19.23
C LEU A 129 26.07 40.19 18.66
N VAL A 130 25.51 41.30 19.16
CA VAL A 130 24.24 41.82 18.68
C VAL A 130 24.36 43.34 18.64
N GLY A 131 24.50 43.92 17.45
CA GLY A 131 24.99 45.29 17.31
C GLY A 131 24.18 46.32 18.10
N PRO A 132 24.79 47.28 18.84
CA PRO A 132 26.21 47.53 19.12
C PRO A 132 26.76 46.86 20.41
N ALA A 133 26.03 45.91 21.00
CA ALA A 133 26.39 45.28 22.27
C ALA A 133 27.29 44.04 22.05
N ARG A 134 28.27 43.88 22.95
CA ARG A 134 29.06 42.66 23.11
C ARG A 134 28.90 42.21 24.56
N GLU A 135 28.37 41.02 24.76
CA GLU A 135 28.09 40.54 26.11
C GLU A 135 28.62 39.12 26.31
N PRO A 136 29.38 38.86 27.40
CA PRO A 136 29.79 37.50 27.73
C PRO A 136 28.57 36.69 28.16
N VAL A 137 28.43 35.48 27.61
CA VAL A 137 27.36 34.54 27.94
C VAL A 137 27.96 33.17 28.28
N SER A 138 27.33 32.50 29.24
CA SER A 138 27.66 31.13 29.63
C SER A 138 26.40 30.28 29.61
N PHE A 139 26.48 29.09 29.01
CA PHE A 139 25.40 28.13 28.93
C PHE A 139 25.88 26.78 29.45
N ASP A 140 25.09 26.15 30.31
CA ASP A 140 25.38 24.80 30.81
C ASP A 140 24.48 23.80 30.09
N ALA A 141 25.06 22.71 29.57
CA ALA A 141 24.36 21.68 28.81
C ALA A 141 24.71 20.26 29.29
N MET A 142 23.73 19.36 29.35
CA MET A 142 23.91 17.97 29.76
C MET A 142 23.57 16.99 28.62
N LEU A 143 24.50 16.12 28.24
CA LEU A 143 24.36 15.13 27.16
C LEU A 143 24.44 13.70 27.70
N GLN A 144 23.42 12.88 27.47
CA GLN A 144 23.44 11.47 27.82
C GLN A 144 23.95 10.61 26.64
N PRO A 145 25.08 9.88 26.77
CA PRO A 145 25.67 9.10 25.67
C PRO A 145 24.79 7.95 25.16
N SER A 146 23.93 7.39 26.00
CA SER A 146 23.08 6.24 25.67
C SER A 146 21.79 6.58 24.92
N THR A 147 21.31 7.81 25.03
CA THR A 147 20.07 8.29 24.39
C THR A 147 20.32 9.33 23.31
N LEU A 148 21.54 9.87 23.22
CA LEU A 148 21.97 10.94 22.32
C LEU A 148 21.02 12.17 22.32
N ARG A 149 20.17 12.31 23.35
CA ARG A 149 19.34 13.48 23.62
C ARG A 149 19.93 14.23 24.81
N THR A 150 19.94 15.57 24.75
CA THR A 150 20.18 16.38 25.95
C THR A 150 18.84 16.56 26.67
N ALA A 151 18.54 15.67 27.59
CA ALA A 151 17.45 15.84 28.54
C ALA A 151 17.73 15.01 29.80
N THR A 152 17.23 15.49 30.93
CA THR A 152 17.51 15.03 32.29
C THR A 152 16.67 13.82 32.70
N GLY A 153 17.32 12.65 32.90
CA GLY A 153 16.89 11.54 33.80
C GLY A 153 16.17 10.31 33.18
N PRO A 154 16.52 9.06 33.61
CA PRO A 154 15.72 7.82 33.37
C PRO A 154 15.60 6.77 34.57
N PRO A 155 14.94 5.56 34.44
CA PRO A 155 14.18 4.83 35.52
C PRO A 155 14.57 3.46 36.12
N ARG A 156 13.65 2.83 36.94
CA ARG A 156 13.68 1.47 37.61
C ARG A 156 12.79 0.24 37.15
N ARG A 157 13.16 -0.96 37.63
CA ARG A 157 12.45 -2.28 37.72
C ARG A 157 12.47 -2.77 39.20
N MET A 158 12.04 -3.99 39.56
CA MET A 158 11.70 -4.40 40.94
C MET A 158 12.72 -5.31 41.67
N GLU A 159 13.59 -6.05 40.97
CA GLU A 159 14.83 -6.60 41.57
C GLU A 159 15.80 -5.46 41.94
N GLU A 160 15.59 -4.33 41.28
CA GLU A 160 16.26 -3.06 41.51
C GLU A 160 15.71 -2.31 42.72
N LEU A 161 14.55 -2.66 43.32
CA LEU A 161 14.05 -1.94 44.51
C LEU A 161 14.98 -2.14 45.72
N LEU A 162 15.72 -3.26 45.75
CA LEU A 162 16.70 -3.58 46.79
C LEU A 162 17.80 -2.51 46.89
N PRO A 163 18.55 -2.17 45.82
CA PRO A 163 19.57 -1.13 45.91
C PRO A 163 19.01 0.23 46.34
N TYR A 164 17.76 0.54 46.03
CA TYR A 164 17.14 1.78 46.50
C TYR A 164 16.64 1.70 47.93
N TYR A 165 16.11 0.55 48.35
CA TYR A 165 15.79 0.30 49.75
C TYR A 165 17.04 0.34 50.63
N GLU A 166 18.12 -0.31 50.21
CA GLU A 166 19.44 -0.26 50.85
C GLU A 166 20.02 1.15 50.86
N ARG A 167 19.88 1.90 49.76
CA ARG A 167 20.29 3.30 49.67
C ARG A 167 19.50 4.20 50.62
N GLU A 168 18.17 4.11 50.62
CA GLU A 168 17.32 4.90 51.53
C GLU A 168 17.56 4.51 53.00
N LEU A 169 17.77 3.21 53.30
CA LEU A 169 18.11 2.72 54.62
C LEU A 169 19.48 3.25 55.08
N ALA A 170 20.48 3.27 54.19
CA ALA A 170 21.79 3.86 54.47
C ALA A 170 21.70 5.37 54.72
N PHE A 171 20.86 6.11 53.98
CA PHE A 171 20.61 7.53 54.24
C PHE A 171 19.95 7.75 55.60
N LEU A 172 18.91 6.98 55.95
CA LEU A 172 18.23 7.10 57.24
C LEU A 172 19.13 6.71 58.41
N ARG A 173 20.02 5.72 58.25
CA ARG A 173 21.04 5.37 59.26
C ARG A 173 22.08 6.48 59.43
N ARG A 174 22.51 7.12 58.35
CA ARG A 174 23.38 8.30 58.42
C ARG A 174 22.71 9.47 59.15
N TYR A 175 21.45 9.78 58.85
CA TYR A 175 20.71 10.83 59.56
C TYR A 175 20.49 10.50 61.03
N SER A 176 20.31 9.22 61.36
CA SER A 176 20.22 8.76 62.75
C SER A 176 21.53 8.99 63.51
N ARG A 177 22.69 8.78 62.84
CA ARG A 177 24.02 9.09 63.40
C ARG A 177 24.21 10.59 63.62
N ASP A 178 23.91 11.41 62.62
CA ASP A 178 23.99 12.87 62.73
C ASP A 178 23.08 13.41 63.86
N PHE A 179 21.89 12.83 64.03
CA PHE A 179 20.98 13.14 65.14
C PHE A 179 21.57 12.74 66.50
N ALA A 180 22.18 11.56 66.59
CA ALA A 180 22.80 11.06 67.82
C ALA A 180 24.00 11.92 68.26
N GLU A 181 24.82 12.38 67.32
CA GLU A 181 25.93 13.30 67.60
C GLU A 181 25.46 14.69 68.06
N ARG A 182 24.37 15.19 67.46
CA ARG A 182 23.84 16.52 67.76
C ARG A 182 23.00 16.56 69.04
N TYR A 183 22.38 15.44 69.42
CA TYR A 183 21.51 15.32 70.61
C TYR A 183 21.79 14.05 71.44
N PRO A 184 23.00 13.89 72.00
CA PRO A 184 23.46 12.64 72.62
C PRO A 184 22.62 12.20 73.84
N LYS A 185 22.08 13.16 74.60
CA LYS A 185 21.22 12.89 75.77
C LYS A 185 19.87 12.26 75.39
N ILE A 186 19.34 12.60 74.20
CA ILE A 186 18.05 12.09 73.71
C ILE A 186 18.28 10.76 72.97
N ALA A 187 19.35 10.68 72.15
CA ALA A 187 19.73 9.44 71.47
C ALA A 187 20.04 8.28 72.43
N GLY A 188 20.67 8.57 73.57
CA GLY A 188 20.88 7.58 74.64
C GLY A 188 19.58 7.07 75.30
N ARG A 189 18.48 7.83 75.25
CA ARG A 189 17.16 7.36 75.72
C ARG A 189 16.43 6.49 74.69
N LEU A 190 16.70 6.72 73.41
CA LEU A 190 16.15 5.97 72.29
C LEU A 190 17.01 4.75 71.91
N ALA A 191 18.07 4.48 72.68
CA ALA A 191 19.04 3.42 72.41
C ALA A 191 19.62 3.45 70.98
N MET A 192 19.79 4.65 70.41
CA MET A 192 20.41 4.85 69.11
C MET A 192 21.93 4.90 69.29
N SER A 193 22.62 3.90 68.76
CA SER A 193 24.08 3.79 68.77
C SER A 193 24.62 3.87 67.34
N GLY A 194 25.92 4.14 67.17
CA GLY A 194 26.52 4.61 65.90
C GLY A 194 26.27 3.79 64.64
N ASP A 195 25.83 2.52 64.76
CA ASP A 195 25.49 1.63 63.65
C ASP A 195 24.08 1.00 63.72
N GLY A 196 23.22 1.38 64.67
CA GLY A 196 21.86 0.83 64.77
C GLY A 196 21.04 1.33 65.97
N CYS A 197 19.73 1.05 65.95
CA CYS A 197 18.84 1.32 67.07
C CYS A 197 18.45 0.00 67.76
N ASP A 198 18.71 -0.11 69.07
CA ASP A 198 18.34 -1.32 69.84
C ASP A 198 16.82 -1.35 70.17
N ASP A 199 16.09 -0.27 69.90
CA ASP A 199 14.63 -0.20 70.04
C ASP A 199 13.94 -0.79 68.79
N PRO A 200 13.21 -1.91 68.91
CA PRO A 200 12.60 -2.59 67.76
C PRO A 200 11.51 -1.78 67.04
N HIS A 201 10.86 -0.83 67.74
CA HIS A 201 9.81 -0.01 67.13
C HIS A 201 10.41 1.10 66.28
N VAL A 202 11.51 1.70 66.73
CA VAL A 202 12.24 2.72 65.98
C VAL A 202 12.93 2.10 64.75
N GLU A 203 13.56 0.94 64.88
CA GLU A 203 14.18 0.26 63.71
C GLU A 203 13.12 -0.12 62.67
N ARG A 204 11.97 -0.70 63.10
CA ARG A 204 10.85 -0.99 62.18
C ARG A 204 10.27 0.26 61.53
N MET A 205 10.28 1.40 62.22
CA MET A 205 9.85 2.67 61.65
C MET A 205 10.83 3.15 60.56
N ILE A 206 12.14 3.03 60.80
CA ILE A 206 13.19 3.35 59.82
C ILE A 206 13.08 2.43 58.60
N GLU A 207 12.93 1.12 58.79
CA GLU A 207 12.73 0.14 57.70
C GLU A 207 11.43 0.43 56.91
N SER A 208 10.33 0.71 57.61
CA SER A 208 9.05 1.03 56.97
C SER A 208 9.14 2.33 56.17
N PHE A 209 9.83 3.34 56.69
CA PHE A 209 10.02 4.62 56.00
C PHE A 209 11.00 4.49 54.84
N ALA A 210 12.08 3.72 54.98
CA ALA A 210 12.99 3.37 53.90
C ALA A 210 12.23 2.66 52.76
N PHE A 211 11.31 1.76 53.08
CA PHE A 211 10.48 1.08 52.10
C PHE A 211 9.51 2.02 51.39
N LEU A 212 8.85 2.93 52.12
CA LEU A 212 7.97 3.94 51.54
C LEU A 212 8.75 4.89 50.62
N THR A 213 9.88 5.42 51.08
CA THR A 213 10.72 6.32 50.30
C THR A 213 11.35 5.59 49.12
N ALA A 214 11.78 4.34 49.26
CA ALA A 214 12.28 3.56 48.15
C ALA A 214 11.23 3.38 47.06
N ARG A 215 9.93 3.27 47.40
CA ARG A 215 8.83 3.24 46.43
C ARG A 215 8.56 4.60 45.80
N VAL A 216 8.71 5.70 46.53
CA VAL A 216 8.57 7.07 46.02
C VAL A 216 9.74 7.42 45.10
N SER A 217 10.97 7.25 45.57
CA SER A 217 12.18 7.39 44.76
C SER A 217 12.13 6.47 43.53
N LYS A 218 11.49 5.30 43.62
CA LYS A 218 11.24 4.43 42.45
C LYS A 218 10.40 5.12 41.42
N LYS A 219 9.25 5.60 41.88
CA LYS A 219 8.26 6.24 41.04
C LYS A 219 8.77 7.57 40.46
N LEU A 220 9.66 8.26 41.16
CA LEU A 220 10.31 9.49 40.69
C LEU A 220 11.42 9.22 39.67
N ASP A 221 12.15 8.11 39.82
CA ASP A 221 13.14 7.69 38.82
C ASP A 221 12.43 7.18 37.55
N ASP A 222 11.22 6.60 37.65
CA ASP A 222 10.39 6.03 36.55
C ASP A 222 10.05 7.01 35.37
N ASP A 223 10.98 7.29 34.47
CA ASP A 223 10.93 7.83 33.10
C ASP A 223 9.82 7.31 32.20
N TYR A 224 9.23 8.24 31.45
CA TYR A 224 7.89 8.25 30.83
C TYR A 224 7.57 7.09 29.85
N PRO A 225 7.09 5.92 30.33
CA PRO A 225 6.54 4.89 29.44
C PRO A 225 5.18 5.35 28.92
N GLU A 226 4.48 6.17 29.71
CA GLU A 226 3.18 6.77 29.40
C GLU A 226 3.23 7.62 28.13
N PHE A 227 4.36 8.32 27.88
CA PHE A 227 4.55 9.07 26.64
C PHE A 227 4.82 8.15 25.44
N THR A 228 5.68 7.14 25.60
CA THR A 228 6.02 6.23 24.49
C THR A 228 4.83 5.35 24.10
N GLU A 229 4.09 4.82 25.07
CA GLU A 229 2.86 4.05 24.83
C GLU A 229 1.76 4.95 24.25
N ALA A 230 1.61 6.19 24.72
CA ALA A 230 0.70 7.14 24.09
C ALA A 230 1.06 7.41 22.63
N LEU A 231 2.35 7.65 22.33
CA LEU A 231 2.84 7.86 20.98
C LEU A 231 2.61 6.62 20.10
N LEU A 232 2.86 5.42 20.62
CA LEU A 232 2.60 4.17 19.91
C LEU A 232 1.10 3.90 19.72
N GLU A 233 0.23 4.26 20.66
CA GLU A 233 -1.23 4.15 20.49
C GLU A 233 -1.73 5.08 19.37
N VAL A 234 -1.07 6.23 19.18
CA VAL A 234 -1.31 7.11 18.05
C VAL A 234 -0.71 6.53 16.75
N LEU A 235 0.56 6.14 16.71
CA LEU A 235 1.22 5.78 15.46
C LEU A 235 1.00 4.32 15.02
N TYR A 236 1.09 3.37 15.95
CA TYR A 236 1.04 1.93 15.73
C TYR A 236 0.29 1.18 16.86
N PRO A 237 -1.01 1.45 17.06
CA PRO A 237 -1.76 0.91 18.20
C PRO A 237 -1.84 -0.62 18.23
N HIS A 238 -1.71 -1.27 17.07
CA HIS A 238 -1.69 -2.72 16.96
C HIS A 238 -0.50 -3.38 17.67
N TYR A 239 0.58 -2.66 18.00
CA TYR A 239 1.68 -3.20 18.81
C TYR A 239 1.37 -3.27 20.31
N LEU A 240 0.47 -2.42 20.79
CA LEU A 240 0.04 -2.39 22.19
C LEU A 240 -1.16 -3.31 22.45
N ARG A 241 -1.89 -3.65 21.39
CA ARG A 241 -3.07 -4.52 21.43
C ARG A 241 -2.69 -6.00 21.33
N PRO A 242 -3.45 -6.90 21.97
CA PRO A 242 -3.25 -8.33 21.78
C PRO A 242 -3.64 -8.74 20.37
N PHE A 243 -2.87 -9.63 19.75
CA PHE A 243 -3.37 -10.43 18.65
C PHE A 243 -4.48 -11.36 19.18
N PRO A 244 -5.72 -11.24 18.66
CA PRO A 244 -6.87 -12.00 19.15
C PRO A 244 -6.76 -13.49 18.79
N SER A 245 -7.54 -14.33 19.48
CA SER A 245 -7.69 -15.74 19.09
C SER A 245 -8.31 -15.86 17.70
N CYS A 246 -7.71 -16.68 16.85
CA CYS A 246 -8.18 -16.97 15.49
C CYS A 246 -8.40 -18.47 15.29
N SER A 247 -9.28 -18.82 14.36
CA SER A 247 -9.46 -20.19 13.85
C SER A 247 -9.96 -20.16 12.40
N VAL A 248 -10.20 -21.32 11.80
CA VAL A 248 -10.89 -21.47 10.52
C VAL A 248 -12.24 -22.14 10.77
N ALA A 249 -13.33 -21.46 10.41
CA ALA A 249 -14.67 -22.02 10.45
C ALA A 249 -15.02 -22.68 9.10
N HIS A 250 -15.72 -23.81 9.16
CA HIS A 250 -16.28 -24.52 8.02
C HIS A 250 -17.80 -24.60 8.16
N PHE A 251 -18.48 -24.15 7.11
CA PHE A 251 -19.93 -24.19 6.99
C PHE A 251 -20.36 -25.43 6.22
N ASP A 252 -20.97 -26.40 6.90
CA ASP A 252 -21.47 -27.60 6.22
C ASP A 252 -22.83 -27.32 5.56
N VAL A 253 -22.82 -27.34 4.22
CA VAL A 253 -24.00 -27.15 3.37
C VAL A 253 -24.43 -28.43 2.65
N ARG A 254 -23.92 -29.59 3.06
CA ARG A 254 -24.30 -30.89 2.45
C ARG A 254 -25.82 -31.09 2.50
N GLY A 255 -26.40 -31.41 1.34
CA GLY A 255 -27.85 -31.62 1.17
C GLY A 255 -28.64 -30.36 0.81
N VAL A 256 -28.24 -29.18 1.30
CA VAL A 256 -28.88 -27.89 0.96
C VAL A 256 -28.27 -27.29 -0.31
N ALA A 257 -26.98 -27.53 -0.55
CA ALA A 257 -26.28 -27.01 -1.73
C ALA A 257 -26.91 -27.42 -3.07
N ALA A 258 -27.56 -28.59 -3.15
CA ALA A 258 -28.24 -29.04 -4.36
C ALA A 258 -29.54 -28.28 -4.66
N GLN A 259 -30.16 -27.69 -3.62
CA GLN A 259 -31.41 -26.94 -3.70
C GLN A 259 -31.19 -25.45 -4.03
N LEU A 260 -29.94 -24.97 -3.97
CA LEU A 260 -29.59 -23.60 -4.29
C LEU A 260 -29.72 -23.37 -5.81
N SER A 261 -30.61 -22.46 -6.19
CA SER A 261 -30.78 -22.01 -7.59
C SER A 261 -29.76 -20.94 -7.99
N ALA A 262 -29.18 -20.22 -7.02
CA ALA A 262 -28.16 -19.20 -7.20
C ALA A 262 -27.15 -19.21 -6.04
N PRO A 263 -25.91 -18.72 -6.26
CA PRO A 263 -24.94 -18.57 -5.18
C PRO A 263 -25.43 -17.62 -4.09
N VAL A 264 -25.19 -17.95 -2.82
CA VAL A 264 -25.53 -17.10 -1.66
C VAL A 264 -24.27 -16.79 -0.88
N THR A 265 -24.04 -15.52 -0.54
CA THR A 265 -22.82 -15.09 0.16
C THR A 265 -23.15 -14.64 1.59
N ILE A 266 -22.41 -15.18 2.57
CA ILE A 266 -22.30 -14.60 3.91
C ILE A 266 -21.21 -13.54 3.87
N ALA A 267 -21.54 -12.32 4.25
CA ALA A 267 -20.59 -11.22 4.27
C ALA A 267 -19.53 -11.40 5.37
N ARG A 268 -18.32 -10.90 5.11
CA ARG A 268 -17.31 -10.61 6.10
C ARG A 268 -17.90 -9.81 7.27
N GLY A 269 -17.41 -10.07 8.47
CA GLY A 269 -17.85 -9.40 9.70
C GLY A 269 -19.10 -10.02 10.34
N THR A 270 -19.66 -11.08 9.76
CA THR A 270 -20.80 -11.79 10.36
C THR A 270 -20.39 -12.47 11.66
N PHE A 271 -21.19 -12.28 12.70
CA PHE A 271 -20.92 -12.83 14.03
C PHE A 271 -21.34 -14.29 14.16
N LEU A 272 -20.48 -15.06 14.83
CA LEU A 272 -20.66 -16.47 15.18
C LEU A 272 -20.42 -16.63 16.68
N THR A 273 -21.28 -17.38 17.36
CA THR A 273 -21.19 -17.61 18.80
C THR A 273 -20.90 -19.06 19.13
N THR A 274 -20.20 -19.30 20.24
CA THR A 274 -19.90 -20.66 20.72
C THR A 274 -20.90 -21.09 21.78
N ARG A 275 -20.94 -22.38 22.10
CA ARG A 275 -21.52 -22.83 23.38
C ARG A 275 -20.78 -22.17 24.56
N MET A 276 -21.48 -22.01 25.69
CA MET A 276 -20.88 -21.38 26.87
C MET A 276 -19.72 -22.21 27.43
N VAL A 277 -18.57 -21.57 27.62
CA VAL A 277 -17.41 -22.14 28.32
C VAL A 277 -17.12 -21.29 29.55
N ARG A 278 -17.04 -21.94 30.72
CA ARG A 278 -16.91 -21.26 32.02
C ARG A 278 -17.95 -20.15 32.22
N LYS A 279 -19.18 -20.37 31.74
CA LYS A 279 -20.33 -19.43 31.77
C LYS A 279 -20.18 -18.19 30.85
N VAL A 280 -19.20 -18.17 29.95
CA VAL A 280 -18.98 -17.11 28.97
C VAL A 280 -19.22 -17.67 27.56
N GLU A 281 -19.97 -16.94 26.75
CA GLU A 281 -20.14 -17.22 25.32
C GLU A 281 -19.02 -16.53 24.55
N CYS A 282 -18.23 -17.28 23.78
CA CYS A 282 -17.19 -16.67 22.94
C CYS A 282 -17.81 -16.23 21.62
N ARG A 283 -17.42 -15.05 21.13
CA ARG A 283 -17.94 -14.48 19.87
C ARG A 283 -16.84 -14.28 18.86
N PHE A 284 -17.06 -14.73 17.64
CA PHE A 284 -16.14 -14.60 16.52
C PHE A 284 -16.81 -13.82 15.39
N ARG A 285 -16.03 -13.12 14.56
CA ARG A 285 -16.51 -12.55 13.30
C ARG A 285 -15.80 -13.22 12.11
N THR A 286 -16.50 -13.38 10.99
CA THR A 286 -15.90 -13.89 9.74
C THR A 286 -14.92 -12.89 9.16
N ALA A 287 -13.74 -13.35 8.72
CA ALA A 287 -12.73 -12.48 8.12
C ALA A 287 -12.87 -12.34 6.60
N TYR A 288 -13.36 -13.38 5.93
CA TYR A 288 -13.64 -13.39 4.48
C TYR A 288 -15.13 -13.63 4.22
N ASP A 289 -15.59 -13.15 3.08
CA ASP A 289 -16.88 -13.56 2.50
C ASP A 289 -16.91 -15.07 2.24
N VAL A 290 -18.07 -15.69 2.50
CA VAL A 290 -18.30 -17.12 2.26
C VAL A 290 -19.42 -17.29 1.25
N THR A 291 -19.06 -17.65 0.03
CA THR A 291 -20.05 -17.96 -1.02
C THR A 291 -20.39 -19.45 -1.03
N PHE A 292 -21.67 -19.74 -0.84
CA PHE A 292 -22.25 -21.05 -1.05
C PHE A 292 -22.67 -21.19 -2.50
N ALA A 293 -22.17 -22.21 -3.18
CA ALA A 293 -22.47 -22.52 -4.56
C ALA A 293 -22.75 -24.03 -4.68
N PRO A 294 -23.56 -24.47 -5.67
CA PRO A 294 -23.84 -25.88 -5.93
C PRO A 294 -22.65 -26.59 -6.59
N VAL A 295 -21.46 -26.47 -6.00
CA VAL A 295 -20.19 -27.03 -6.49
C VAL A 295 -19.52 -27.79 -5.36
N ARG A 296 -18.98 -28.97 -5.65
CA ARG A 296 -18.15 -29.75 -4.71
C ARG A 296 -16.85 -30.20 -5.36
N VAL A 297 -15.83 -30.41 -4.54
CA VAL A 297 -14.61 -31.14 -4.96
C VAL A 297 -14.94 -32.63 -4.95
N ALA A 298 -14.93 -33.26 -6.13
CA ALA A 298 -15.27 -34.67 -6.30
C ALA A 298 -14.03 -35.58 -6.23
N ALA A 299 -12.89 -35.11 -6.73
CA ALA A 299 -11.61 -35.80 -6.68
C ALA A 299 -10.47 -34.77 -6.55
N ALA A 300 -9.41 -35.11 -5.82
CA ALA A 300 -8.16 -34.38 -5.82
C ALA A 300 -7.01 -35.39 -5.74
N THR A 301 -6.14 -35.44 -6.75
CA THR A 301 -5.07 -36.45 -6.83
C THR A 301 -3.76 -35.84 -7.28
N PHE A 302 -2.66 -36.45 -6.83
CA PHE A 302 -1.31 -36.13 -7.28
C PHE A 302 -0.74 -37.33 -8.03
N GLU A 303 -0.23 -37.09 -9.24
CA GLU A 303 0.47 -38.09 -10.05
C GLU A 303 1.97 -37.76 -10.10
N ARG A 304 2.81 -38.72 -9.70
CA ARG A 304 4.28 -38.63 -9.74
C ARG A 304 4.85 -38.50 -11.15
N ALA A 305 4.06 -38.75 -12.18
CA ALA A 305 4.39 -38.57 -13.58
C ALA A 305 3.11 -38.17 -14.32
N VAL A 306 3.21 -37.16 -15.18
CA VAL A 306 2.03 -36.62 -15.88
C VAL A 306 1.51 -37.62 -16.91
N SER A 307 0.32 -38.18 -16.69
CA SER A 307 -0.35 -39.05 -17.66
C SER A 307 -1.25 -38.26 -18.61
N ALA A 308 -0.66 -37.38 -19.43
CA ALA A 308 -1.42 -36.56 -20.38
C ALA A 308 -1.84 -37.35 -21.65
N PRO A 309 -3.01 -37.05 -22.24
CA PRO A 309 -3.43 -37.61 -23.52
C PRO A 309 -2.43 -37.31 -24.65
N ALA A 310 -2.29 -38.22 -25.63
CA ALA A 310 -1.28 -38.13 -26.69
C ALA A 310 -1.31 -36.83 -27.53
N ALA A 311 -2.46 -36.16 -27.62
CA ALA A 311 -2.62 -34.90 -28.35
C ALA A 311 -2.14 -33.65 -27.56
N VAL A 312 -1.79 -33.81 -26.28
CA VAL A 312 -1.50 -32.70 -25.37
C VAL A 312 0.00 -32.46 -25.29
N GLN A 313 0.43 -31.26 -25.65
CA GLN A 313 1.82 -30.87 -25.51
C GLN A 313 2.07 -30.36 -24.08
N LEU A 314 2.89 -31.10 -23.33
CA LEU A 314 3.32 -30.74 -21.99
C LEU A 314 4.45 -29.69 -22.02
N PRO A 315 4.55 -28.82 -21.00
CA PRO A 315 5.68 -27.93 -20.83
C PRO A 315 6.98 -28.71 -20.62
N LYS A 316 8.11 -28.14 -21.06
CA LYS A 316 9.44 -28.73 -20.81
C LYS A 316 9.71 -28.79 -19.31
N GLY A 317 10.23 -29.91 -18.83
CA GLY A 317 10.53 -30.11 -17.41
C GLY A 317 9.32 -30.47 -16.55
N ALA A 318 8.22 -30.93 -17.17
CA ALA A 318 7.08 -31.49 -16.43
C ALA A 318 7.51 -32.72 -15.63
N THR A 319 7.32 -32.70 -14.31
CA THR A 319 7.73 -33.78 -13.41
C THR A 319 6.57 -34.53 -12.77
N GLY A 320 5.41 -33.89 -12.59
CA GLY A 320 4.20 -34.49 -12.01
C GLY A 320 2.98 -33.61 -12.25
N SER A 321 1.80 -34.04 -11.82
CA SER A 321 0.56 -33.26 -11.96
C SER A 321 -0.36 -33.38 -10.76
N ILE A 322 -1.06 -32.28 -10.46
CA ILE A 322 -2.18 -32.25 -9.51
C ILE A 322 -3.46 -32.13 -10.32
N ALA A 323 -4.40 -33.05 -10.12
CA ALA A 323 -5.72 -33.02 -10.76
C ALA A 323 -6.79 -32.70 -9.70
N ILE A 324 -7.59 -31.66 -9.94
CA ILE A 324 -8.72 -31.27 -9.08
C ILE A 324 -10.00 -31.38 -9.89
N THR A 325 -10.85 -32.34 -9.56
CA THR A 325 -12.15 -32.54 -10.21
C THR A 325 -13.24 -31.82 -9.42
N LEU A 326 -13.90 -30.86 -10.06
CA LEU A 326 -15.07 -30.16 -9.55
C LEU A 326 -16.34 -30.73 -10.17
N GLU A 327 -17.38 -30.85 -9.36
CA GLU A 327 -18.69 -31.34 -9.77
C GLU A 327 -19.79 -30.34 -9.38
N TYR A 328 -20.65 -30.03 -10.35
CA TYR A 328 -21.85 -29.23 -10.16
C TYR A 328 -22.99 -30.15 -9.69
N VAL A 329 -23.56 -29.84 -8.53
CA VAL A 329 -24.57 -30.66 -7.84
C VAL A 329 -25.97 -30.06 -7.86
N GLY A 330 -26.18 -28.93 -8.55
CA GLY A 330 -27.50 -28.32 -8.69
C GLY A 330 -28.45 -29.16 -9.54
N GLU A 331 -29.74 -29.10 -9.25
CA GLU A 331 -30.76 -29.90 -9.95
C GLU A 331 -30.79 -29.64 -11.47
N ARG A 332 -30.62 -28.36 -11.88
CA ARG A 332 -30.66 -27.90 -13.27
C ARG A 332 -29.41 -27.10 -13.63
N GLY A 333 -28.99 -27.21 -14.89
CA GLY A 333 -27.80 -26.53 -15.42
C GLY A 333 -26.48 -27.27 -15.15
N GLY A 334 -25.40 -26.51 -15.27
CA GLY A 334 -24.01 -26.91 -15.11
C GLY A 334 -23.11 -25.70 -14.81
N PHE A 335 -21.80 -25.85 -14.98
CA PHE A 335 -20.85 -24.77 -14.71
C PHE A 335 -21.06 -23.52 -15.59
N GLU A 336 -21.69 -23.67 -16.76
CA GLU A 336 -22.03 -22.56 -17.66
C GLU A 336 -23.08 -21.61 -17.10
N SER A 337 -23.99 -22.09 -16.24
CA SER A 337 -25.07 -21.28 -15.65
C SER A 337 -24.68 -20.62 -14.33
N LEU A 338 -23.48 -20.90 -13.79
CA LEU A 338 -23.06 -20.38 -12.50
C LEU A 338 -22.66 -18.90 -12.61
N SER A 339 -23.38 -18.04 -11.90
CA SER A 339 -23.13 -16.59 -11.80
C SER A 339 -22.01 -16.25 -10.81
N MET A 340 -20.88 -16.97 -10.90
CA MET A 340 -19.72 -16.81 -10.01
C MET A 340 -18.43 -17.00 -10.80
N ASP A 341 -17.49 -16.08 -10.62
CA ASP A 341 -16.23 -16.08 -11.37
C ASP A 341 -15.07 -16.71 -10.61
N LYS A 342 -15.15 -16.81 -9.28
CA LYS A 342 -14.08 -17.31 -8.40
C LYS A 342 -14.64 -18.33 -7.42
N LEU A 343 -13.94 -19.46 -7.25
CA LEU A 343 -14.25 -20.46 -6.23
C LEU A 343 -13.15 -20.48 -5.18
N ARG A 344 -13.47 -20.06 -3.96
CA ARG A 344 -12.53 -20.05 -2.83
C ARG A 344 -12.40 -21.44 -2.22
N VAL A 345 -11.15 -21.91 -2.10
CA VAL A 345 -10.78 -23.22 -1.58
C VAL A 345 -9.81 -23.04 -0.41
N TYR A 346 -10.01 -23.82 0.65
CA TYR A 346 -9.11 -23.91 1.80
C TYR A 346 -8.31 -25.22 1.76
N MET A 347 -6.99 -25.12 1.92
CA MET A 347 -6.09 -26.27 2.06
C MET A 347 -6.12 -26.77 3.51
N ASP A 348 -6.72 -27.94 3.71
CA ASP A 348 -6.87 -28.61 4.99
C ASP A 348 -5.95 -29.84 5.08
N GLY A 349 -5.33 -30.07 6.24
CA GLY A 349 -4.41 -31.19 6.45
C GLY A 349 -3.33 -30.90 7.48
N GLU A 350 -2.37 -31.82 7.59
CA GLU A 350 -1.16 -31.65 8.40
C GLU A 350 -0.33 -30.46 7.87
N PRO A 351 0.30 -29.63 8.74
CA PRO A 351 1.09 -28.48 8.29
C PRO A 351 2.15 -28.79 7.24
N SER A 352 2.83 -29.94 7.36
CA SER A 352 3.86 -30.39 6.40
C SER A 352 3.28 -30.68 5.02
N PHE A 353 2.12 -31.31 4.96
CA PHE A 353 1.39 -31.58 3.73
C PHE A 353 0.86 -30.29 3.10
N VAL A 354 0.23 -29.41 3.87
CA VAL A 354 -0.33 -28.14 3.36
C VAL A 354 0.79 -27.23 2.83
N ALA A 355 1.94 -27.19 3.51
CA ALA A 355 3.15 -26.51 3.04
C ALA A 355 3.60 -27.04 1.67
N ALA A 356 3.72 -28.37 1.53
CA ALA A 356 4.12 -29.00 0.27
C ALA A 356 3.09 -28.75 -0.86
N LEU A 357 1.79 -28.76 -0.54
CA LEU A 357 0.71 -28.48 -1.48
C LEU A 357 0.74 -27.03 -1.95
N GLY A 358 0.87 -26.07 -1.05
CA GLY A 358 0.97 -24.64 -1.41
C GLY A 358 2.21 -24.36 -2.27
N ASP A 359 3.37 -24.92 -1.89
CA ASP A 359 4.60 -24.79 -2.69
C ASP A 359 4.44 -25.44 -4.08
N ALA A 360 3.79 -26.60 -4.16
CA ALA A 360 3.47 -27.25 -5.43
C ALA A 360 2.57 -26.37 -6.32
N LEU A 361 1.48 -25.82 -5.75
CA LEU A 361 0.52 -25.01 -6.48
C LEU A 361 1.10 -23.67 -6.97
N PHE A 362 1.90 -22.97 -6.15
CA PHE A 362 2.30 -21.59 -6.43
C PHE A 362 3.77 -21.39 -6.85
N LEU A 363 4.68 -22.31 -6.51
CA LEU A 363 6.08 -22.24 -6.97
C LEU A 363 6.34 -23.19 -8.14
N HIS A 364 5.71 -24.36 -8.13
CA HIS A 364 6.05 -25.45 -9.05
C HIS A 364 5.06 -25.63 -10.21
N THR A 365 3.88 -24.99 -10.21
CA THR A 365 2.96 -25.11 -11.34
C THR A 365 3.49 -24.40 -12.59
N ALA A 366 3.68 -25.15 -13.67
CA ALA A 366 4.13 -24.63 -14.96
C ALA A 366 2.98 -24.28 -15.91
N ALA A 367 1.89 -25.05 -15.90
CA ALA A 367 0.73 -24.82 -16.76
C ALA A 367 -0.55 -25.45 -16.20
N GLY A 368 -1.70 -24.82 -16.48
CA GLY A 368 -3.03 -25.35 -16.19
C GLY A 368 -3.73 -25.84 -17.45
N TYR A 369 -4.44 -26.96 -17.34
CA TYR A 369 -5.31 -27.53 -18.37
C TYR A 369 -6.67 -27.85 -17.79
N VAL A 370 -7.72 -27.74 -18.60
CA VAL A 370 -9.07 -28.13 -18.23
C VAL A 370 -9.53 -29.30 -19.07
N GLU A 371 -10.14 -30.27 -18.42
CA GLU A 371 -10.81 -31.43 -19.02
C GLU A 371 -12.29 -31.38 -18.64
N ALA A 372 -13.18 -31.44 -19.64
CA ALA A 372 -14.63 -31.49 -19.44
C ALA A 372 -15.12 -32.95 -19.43
N GLU A 373 -16.43 -33.19 -19.50
CA GLU A 373 -17.03 -34.53 -19.37
C GLU A 373 -16.47 -35.62 -20.32
N ARG A 374 -15.95 -35.25 -21.49
CA ARG A 374 -15.29 -36.22 -22.38
C ARG A 374 -13.84 -36.44 -21.94
N ALA A 375 -13.63 -37.53 -21.21
CA ALA A 375 -12.31 -37.99 -20.79
C ALA A 375 -11.32 -38.07 -21.97
N GLY A 376 -10.08 -37.61 -21.74
CA GLY A 376 -8.96 -37.66 -22.69
C GLY A 376 -8.75 -36.41 -23.55
N VAL A 377 -9.50 -35.32 -23.33
CA VAL A 377 -9.32 -34.05 -24.07
C VAL A 377 -8.96 -32.93 -23.12
N TRP A 378 -7.66 -32.65 -22.96
CA TRP A 378 -7.19 -31.53 -22.16
C TRP A 378 -7.04 -30.28 -23.03
N LYS A 379 -7.64 -29.18 -22.60
CA LYS A 379 -7.47 -27.87 -23.22
C LYS A 379 -6.57 -27.01 -22.34
N ARG A 380 -5.50 -26.48 -22.93
CA ARG A 380 -4.55 -25.60 -22.24
C ARG A 380 -5.21 -24.25 -21.92
N LEU A 381 -5.07 -23.80 -20.68
CA LEU A 381 -5.50 -22.48 -20.25
C LEU A 381 -4.44 -21.42 -20.60
N ILE A 382 -4.86 -20.17 -20.77
CA ILE A 382 -3.96 -19.05 -21.10
C ILE A 382 -2.95 -18.80 -19.98
N SER A 383 -3.42 -18.89 -18.74
CA SER A 383 -2.65 -18.76 -17.51
C SER A 383 -3.12 -19.82 -16.50
N VAL A 384 -2.32 -20.04 -15.45
CA VAL A 384 -2.72 -20.89 -14.32
C VAL A 384 -3.90 -20.20 -13.62
N PRO A 385 -5.06 -20.87 -13.44
CA PRO A 385 -6.29 -20.24 -12.95
C PRO A 385 -6.36 -20.22 -11.42
N LEU A 386 -5.24 -19.94 -10.75
CA LEU A 386 -5.14 -19.93 -9.28
C LEU A 386 -4.69 -18.55 -8.81
N HIS A 387 -5.36 -18.02 -7.79
CA HIS A 387 -5.00 -16.76 -7.14
C HIS A 387 -4.84 -16.98 -5.64
N GLU A 388 -3.79 -16.41 -5.07
CA GLU A 388 -3.52 -16.47 -3.63
C GLU A 388 -4.47 -15.54 -2.87
N VAL A 389 -4.85 -15.93 -1.65
CA VAL A 389 -5.83 -15.23 -0.81
C VAL A 389 -5.22 -14.94 0.57
N GLY A 390 -5.57 -13.80 1.15
CA GLY A 390 -5.16 -13.37 2.49
C GLY A 390 -4.25 -12.14 2.54
N PHE A 391 -3.96 -11.53 1.39
CA PHE A 391 -3.03 -10.40 1.27
C PHE A 391 -3.72 -9.05 1.11
N SER A 392 -4.98 -9.03 0.71
CA SER A 392 -5.75 -7.82 0.45
C SER A 392 -6.29 -7.19 1.75
N GLU A 393 -6.77 -5.95 1.69
CA GLU A 393 -7.29 -5.24 2.86
C GLU A 393 -8.65 -5.77 3.33
N ASP A 394 -9.51 -6.14 2.38
CA ASP A 394 -10.77 -6.86 2.57
C ASP A 394 -10.58 -8.25 3.18
N GLU A 395 -9.34 -8.75 3.21
CA GLU A 395 -8.95 -10.04 3.76
C GLU A 395 -8.20 -9.90 5.10
N SER A 396 -8.37 -8.80 5.83
CA SER A 396 -7.70 -8.58 7.12
C SER A 396 -8.40 -9.26 8.31
N LEU A 397 -7.62 -9.81 9.25
CA LEU A 397 -8.11 -10.35 10.53
C LEU A 397 -8.31 -9.23 11.55
N ILE A 398 -7.31 -8.36 11.65
CA ILE A 398 -7.28 -7.24 12.58
C ILE A 398 -7.41 -5.92 11.83
N ASP A 399 -8.20 -5.01 12.41
CA ASP A 399 -8.40 -3.69 11.85
C ASP A 399 -7.17 -2.84 12.17
N CYS A 400 -6.51 -2.33 11.14
CA CYS A 400 -5.35 -1.45 11.27
C CYS A 400 -5.82 -0.03 10.97
N PRO A 401 -5.60 0.96 11.85
CA PRO A 401 -5.99 2.34 11.56
C PRO A 401 -5.31 2.85 10.29
N ALA A 402 -5.99 3.73 9.53
CA ALA A 402 -5.48 4.27 8.26
C ALA A 402 -4.09 4.95 8.36
N ARG A 403 -3.70 5.38 9.57
CA ARG A 403 -2.40 5.98 9.90
C ARG A 403 -1.25 4.97 10.05
N SER A 404 -1.55 3.68 10.22
CA SER A 404 -0.56 2.62 10.35
C SER A 404 -0.28 1.96 9.00
N HIS A 405 0.98 1.63 8.74
CA HIS A 405 1.37 1.04 7.45
C HIS A 405 0.87 -0.42 7.33
N PRO A 406 0.15 -0.78 6.26
CA PRO A 406 -0.53 -2.08 6.14
C PRO A 406 0.44 -3.28 6.03
N ALA A 407 1.71 -3.06 5.66
CA ALA A 407 2.69 -4.15 5.54
C ALA A 407 2.96 -4.87 6.87
N TYR A 408 2.94 -4.15 8.00
CA TYR A 408 3.22 -4.72 9.31
C TYR A 408 2.11 -5.68 9.76
N ARG A 409 0.86 -5.39 9.36
CA ARG A 409 -0.27 -6.29 9.57
C ARG A 409 0.01 -7.67 8.97
N LEU A 410 0.48 -7.73 7.73
CA LEU A 410 0.75 -8.99 7.03
C LEU A 410 1.86 -9.81 7.71
N LEU A 411 2.90 -9.16 8.24
CA LEU A 411 3.95 -9.83 9.02
C LEU A 411 3.38 -10.41 10.31
N THR A 412 2.64 -9.62 11.07
CA THR A 412 2.02 -10.07 12.33
C THR A 412 1.04 -11.22 12.09
N GLU A 413 0.17 -11.11 11.09
CA GLU A 413 -0.78 -12.17 10.72
C GLU A 413 -0.07 -13.44 10.25
N HIS A 414 1.05 -13.33 9.52
CA HIS A 414 1.85 -14.48 9.09
C HIS A 414 2.42 -15.27 10.26
N PHE A 415 3.07 -14.61 11.21
CA PHE A 415 3.66 -15.29 12.36
C PHE A 415 2.62 -15.74 13.38
N SER A 416 1.52 -14.99 13.53
CA SER A 416 0.50 -15.26 14.55
C SER A 416 -0.56 -16.28 14.11
N PHE A 417 -0.99 -16.24 12.83
CA PHE A 417 -2.03 -17.14 12.32
C PHE A 417 -1.82 -17.43 10.83
N ALA A 418 -0.83 -18.28 10.54
CA ALA A 418 -0.36 -18.56 9.20
C ALA A 418 -1.43 -19.25 8.32
N GLU A 419 -2.39 -19.96 8.92
CA GLU A 419 -3.52 -20.63 8.25
C GLU A 419 -4.43 -19.68 7.48
N LYS A 420 -4.40 -18.38 7.81
CA LYS A 420 -5.03 -17.31 7.05
C LYS A 420 -4.70 -17.38 5.55
N PHE A 421 -3.47 -17.76 5.22
CA PHE A 421 -2.92 -17.79 3.86
C PHE A 421 -3.04 -19.16 3.19
N ASN A 422 -3.71 -20.13 3.81
CA ASN A 422 -3.95 -21.45 3.22
C ASN A 422 -5.17 -21.47 2.27
N PHE A 423 -5.64 -20.29 1.85
CA PHE A 423 -6.76 -20.13 0.95
C PHE A 423 -6.27 -19.77 -0.45
N PHE A 424 -7.00 -20.22 -1.46
CA PHE A 424 -6.78 -19.80 -2.84
C PHE A 424 -8.09 -19.78 -3.63
N ASP A 425 -8.15 -18.92 -4.63
CA ASP A 425 -9.29 -18.80 -5.53
C ASP A 425 -8.99 -19.49 -6.86
N ILE A 426 -9.88 -20.39 -7.28
CA ILE A 426 -9.89 -20.95 -8.63
C ILE A 426 -10.71 -20.04 -9.55
N ASP A 427 -10.12 -19.55 -10.64
CA ASP A 427 -10.79 -18.71 -11.64
C ASP A 427 -11.72 -19.55 -12.52
N LEU A 428 -13.01 -19.59 -12.15
CA LEU A 428 -14.04 -20.29 -12.89
C LEU A 428 -14.34 -19.63 -14.24
N ALA A 429 -14.11 -18.33 -14.40
CA ALA A 429 -14.25 -17.67 -15.70
C ALA A 429 -13.18 -18.15 -16.69
N ALA A 430 -11.94 -18.39 -16.23
CA ALA A 430 -10.90 -19.03 -17.04
C ALA A 430 -11.25 -20.47 -17.42
N LEU A 431 -11.77 -21.26 -16.47
CA LEU A 431 -12.21 -22.63 -16.75
C LEU A 431 -13.36 -22.66 -17.77
N ARG A 432 -14.38 -21.80 -17.61
CA ARG A 432 -15.52 -21.68 -18.53
C ARG A 432 -15.11 -21.31 -19.96
N ARG A 433 -14.11 -20.44 -20.14
CA ARG A 433 -13.54 -20.11 -21.47
C ARG A 433 -12.93 -21.33 -22.18
N GLY A 434 -12.50 -22.34 -21.44
CA GLY A 434 -12.04 -23.61 -21.99
C GLY A 434 -13.17 -24.56 -22.40
N LEU A 435 -14.40 -24.35 -21.93
CA LEU A 435 -15.55 -25.21 -22.25
C LEU A 435 -16.06 -24.96 -23.66
N THR A 436 -16.74 -25.96 -24.23
CA THR A 436 -17.37 -25.82 -25.54
C THR A 436 -18.74 -25.14 -25.36
N PRO A 437 -19.03 -24.01 -26.05
CA PRO A 437 -20.28 -23.28 -25.88
C PRO A 437 -21.50 -24.16 -26.17
N GLY A 438 -22.54 -24.06 -25.33
CA GLY A 438 -23.85 -24.70 -25.55
C GLY A 438 -23.98 -26.16 -25.08
N VAL A 439 -22.92 -26.77 -24.53
CA VAL A 439 -23.00 -28.09 -23.89
C VAL A 439 -22.99 -27.90 -22.37
N PRO A 440 -24.01 -28.37 -21.64
CA PRO A 440 -23.99 -28.29 -20.18
C PRO A 440 -22.91 -29.21 -19.63
N VAL A 441 -22.02 -28.68 -18.78
CA VAL A 441 -20.92 -29.45 -18.19
C VAL A 441 -21.15 -29.55 -16.70
N ARG A 442 -21.34 -30.77 -16.19
CA ARG A 442 -21.52 -31.02 -14.75
C ARG A 442 -20.26 -31.42 -14.03
N ARG A 443 -19.26 -31.94 -14.75
CA ARG A 443 -17.96 -32.32 -14.17
C ARG A 443 -16.82 -31.71 -14.98
N LEU A 444 -15.89 -31.09 -14.29
CA LEU A 444 -14.67 -30.55 -14.86
C LEU A 444 -13.45 -30.95 -14.02
N THR A 445 -12.33 -31.25 -14.68
CA THR A 445 -11.07 -31.53 -14.01
C THR A 445 -10.04 -30.49 -14.41
N LEU A 446 -9.47 -29.81 -13.42
CA LEU A 446 -8.35 -28.91 -13.56
C LEU A 446 -7.05 -29.70 -13.33
N HIS A 447 -6.27 -29.85 -14.40
CA HIS A 447 -4.95 -30.48 -14.37
C HIS A 447 -3.87 -29.40 -14.29
N LEU A 448 -3.11 -29.42 -13.20
CA LEU A 448 -2.00 -28.52 -12.91
C LEU A 448 -0.70 -29.30 -13.11
N VAL A 449 0.03 -28.98 -14.16
CA VAL A 449 1.31 -29.64 -14.47
C VAL A 449 2.42 -28.95 -13.69
N LEU A 450 3.16 -29.73 -12.90
CA LEU A 450 4.25 -29.27 -12.05
C LEU A 450 5.62 -29.43 -12.74
N LYS A 451 6.57 -28.59 -12.35
CA LYS A 451 8.01 -28.66 -12.66
C LYS A 451 8.82 -28.75 -11.37
N ASP A 452 10.04 -29.27 -11.45
CA ASP A 452 11.03 -29.29 -10.36
C ASP A 452 10.62 -30.11 -9.11
N VAL A 453 9.45 -30.77 -9.10
CA VAL A 453 9.04 -31.71 -8.05
C VAL A 453 9.41 -33.12 -8.49
N ARG A 454 10.57 -33.62 -8.04
CA ARG A 454 11.02 -34.98 -8.38
C ARG A 454 10.11 -36.05 -7.78
N SER A 455 9.89 -37.13 -8.50
CA SER A 455 9.03 -38.26 -8.08
C SER A 455 9.51 -38.97 -6.80
N ASP A 456 10.80 -38.89 -6.48
CA ASP A 456 11.44 -39.46 -5.27
C ASP A 456 11.57 -38.46 -4.11
N SER A 457 11.15 -37.20 -4.32
CA SER A 457 11.27 -36.15 -3.30
C SER A 457 10.38 -36.42 -2.08
N HIS A 458 10.74 -35.80 -0.94
CA HIS A 458 9.87 -35.84 0.23
C HIS A 458 8.53 -35.14 -0.02
N ALA A 459 8.54 -34.03 -0.77
CA ALA A 459 7.32 -33.32 -1.18
C ALA A 459 6.38 -34.22 -1.99
N ALA A 460 6.91 -34.96 -2.99
CA ALA A 460 6.09 -35.90 -3.78
C ALA A 460 5.45 -36.99 -2.90
N ARG A 461 6.16 -37.51 -1.89
CA ARG A 461 5.63 -38.50 -0.94
C ARG A 461 4.51 -37.94 -0.06
N LEU A 462 4.62 -36.67 0.37
CA LEU A 462 3.55 -36.02 1.11
C LEU A 462 2.31 -35.84 0.22
N LEU A 463 2.50 -35.38 -1.02
CA LEU A 463 1.42 -35.09 -1.97
C LEU A 463 0.66 -36.33 -2.45
N GLU A 464 1.21 -37.54 -2.37
CA GLU A 464 0.49 -38.78 -2.69
C GLU A 464 -0.78 -38.99 -1.86
N ASN A 465 -0.80 -38.44 -0.65
CA ASN A 465 -1.97 -38.49 0.22
C ASN A 465 -3.02 -37.42 -0.14
N LEU A 466 -2.86 -36.67 -1.25
CA LEU A 466 -3.87 -35.71 -1.69
C LEU A 466 -5.20 -36.44 -1.95
N GLN A 467 -6.26 -35.89 -1.35
CA GLN A 467 -7.62 -36.43 -1.36
C GLN A 467 -8.60 -35.24 -1.36
N PRO A 468 -9.87 -35.44 -1.74
CA PRO A 468 -10.86 -34.36 -1.81
C PRO A 468 -11.04 -33.60 -0.49
N GLU A 469 -10.91 -34.28 0.65
CA GLU A 469 -11.12 -33.69 1.98
C GLU A 469 -10.07 -32.65 2.36
N HIS A 470 -8.90 -32.68 1.69
CA HIS A 470 -7.83 -31.71 1.85
C HIS A 470 -8.11 -30.38 1.12
N LEU A 471 -9.11 -30.33 0.24
CA LEU A 471 -9.52 -29.13 -0.48
C LEU A 471 -10.96 -28.80 -0.11
N ARG A 472 -11.15 -28.05 0.98
CA ARG A 472 -12.48 -27.74 1.49
C ARG A 472 -13.02 -26.44 0.90
N LEU A 473 -14.32 -26.44 0.60
CA LEU A 473 -15.07 -25.25 0.22
C LEU A 473 -15.80 -24.69 1.45
N HIS A 474 -16.30 -23.46 1.33
CA HIS A 474 -17.15 -22.83 2.36
C HIS A 474 -16.45 -22.69 3.72
N CYS A 475 -15.18 -22.32 3.68
CA CYS A 475 -14.37 -22.02 4.85
C CYS A 475 -14.05 -20.53 4.92
N THR A 476 -13.85 -20.00 6.13
CA THR A 476 -13.37 -18.64 6.36
C THR A 476 -12.56 -18.58 7.65
N PRO A 477 -11.48 -17.80 7.72
CA PRO A 477 -10.88 -17.46 8.99
C PRO A 477 -11.89 -16.71 9.84
N VAL A 478 -11.86 -16.99 11.14
CA VAL A 478 -12.70 -16.34 12.13
C VAL A 478 -11.84 -15.77 13.23
N VAL A 479 -12.14 -14.55 13.64
CA VAL A 479 -11.36 -13.80 14.62
C VAL A 479 -12.22 -13.45 15.83
N ASN A 480 -11.70 -13.65 17.03
CA ASN A 480 -12.38 -13.40 18.29
C ASN A 480 -12.33 -11.90 18.66
N LEU A 481 -13.02 -11.09 17.86
CA LEU A 481 -13.23 -9.66 18.04
C LEU A 481 -14.71 -9.34 17.81
N PHE A 482 -15.31 -8.60 18.74
CA PHE A 482 -16.71 -8.22 18.67
C PHE A 482 -16.96 -6.94 19.46
N GLN A 483 -17.93 -6.15 19.00
CA GLN A 483 -18.36 -4.94 19.68
C GLN A 483 -19.43 -5.25 20.72
N GLN A 484 -19.37 -4.56 21.85
CA GLN A 484 -20.42 -4.55 22.88
C GLN A 484 -20.41 -3.23 23.66
N LYS A 485 -21.51 -2.95 24.36
CA LYS A 485 -21.56 -1.85 25.34
C LYS A 485 -20.89 -2.31 26.63
N ALA A 486 -20.06 -1.45 27.23
CA ALA A 486 -19.49 -1.70 28.55
C ALA A 486 -20.52 -1.41 29.66
N ASP A 487 -20.27 -1.94 30.85
CA ASP A 487 -21.07 -1.57 32.03
C ASP A 487 -20.96 -0.06 32.30
N PRO A 488 -22.08 0.63 32.57
CA PRO A 488 -22.07 2.07 32.75
C PRO A 488 -21.24 2.47 33.97
N ILE A 489 -20.36 3.44 33.79
CA ILE A 489 -19.46 3.92 34.85
C ILE A 489 -20.06 5.18 35.46
N ARG A 490 -20.39 5.15 36.74
CA ARG A 490 -20.78 6.35 37.49
C ARG A 490 -19.52 7.13 37.87
N ILE A 491 -19.47 8.40 37.49
CA ILE A 491 -18.35 9.28 37.84
C ILE A 491 -18.69 9.99 39.15
N GLU A 492 -17.89 9.73 40.17
CA GLU A 492 -18.03 10.38 41.49
C GLU A 492 -16.95 11.46 41.71
N HIS A 493 -15.98 11.59 40.80
CA HIS A 493 -14.79 12.45 40.90
C HIS A 493 -13.92 12.19 42.16
N THR A 494 -14.16 11.11 42.88
CA THR A 494 -13.38 10.65 44.05
C THR A 494 -12.17 9.79 43.65
N ALA A 495 -12.16 9.28 42.41
CA ALA A 495 -11.09 8.48 41.82
C ALA A 495 -10.54 9.14 40.55
N SER A 496 -9.24 8.96 40.31
CA SER A 496 -8.53 9.50 39.14
C SER A 496 -8.67 8.64 37.88
N ALA A 497 -9.09 7.39 38.03
CA ALA A 497 -9.35 6.46 36.94
C ALA A 497 -10.46 5.48 37.35
N TYR A 498 -11.25 5.03 36.37
CA TYR A 498 -12.36 4.11 36.57
C TYR A 498 -12.16 2.85 35.71
N PRO A 499 -12.43 1.65 36.23
CA PRO A 499 -12.27 0.43 35.44
C PRO A 499 -13.33 0.35 34.33
N VAL A 500 -12.89 0.07 33.11
CA VAL A 500 -13.74 -0.21 31.95
C VAL A 500 -13.98 -1.72 31.89
N VAL A 501 -15.18 -2.13 32.28
CA VAL A 501 -15.56 -3.53 32.37
C VAL A 501 -16.65 -3.83 31.35
N ALA A 502 -16.40 -4.81 30.48
CA ALA A 502 -17.37 -5.15 29.45
C ALA A 502 -18.64 -5.82 30.01
N ASP A 503 -18.48 -6.72 30.99
CA ASP A 503 -19.56 -7.34 31.75
C ASP A 503 -19.05 -7.71 33.15
N SER A 504 -19.47 -6.97 34.18
CA SER A 504 -19.03 -7.16 35.57
C SER A 504 -19.35 -8.56 36.13
N ARG A 505 -20.41 -9.22 35.66
CA ARG A 505 -20.77 -10.56 36.14
C ARG A 505 -19.79 -11.62 35.66
N ARG A 506 -19.09 -11.35 34.56
CA ARG A 506 -18.22 -12.29 33.84
C ARG A 506 -16.90 -11.65 33.40
N ALA A 507 -16.42 -10.65 34.14
CA ALA A 507 -15.28 -9.81 33.74
C ALA A 507 -14.05 -10.61 33.32
N HIS A 508 -13.74 -11.70 34.03
CA HIS A 508 -12.61 -12.59 33.74
C HIS A 508 -12.56 -13.16 32.31
N GLY A 509 -13.70 -13.20 31.61
CA GLY A 509 -13.83 -13.73 30.25
C GLY A 509 -13.72 -12.70 29.15
N PHE A 510 -13.48 -11.44 29.48
CA PHE A 510 -13.36 -10.34 28.51
C PHE A 510 -12.06 -9.58 28.73
N ASP A 511 -11.53 -9.05 27.63
CA ASP A 511 -10.42 -8.10 27.59
C ASP A 511 -10.79 -7.01 26.58
N ILE A 512 -10.55 -5.76 26.96
CA ILE A 512 -10.90 -4.61 26.13
C ILE A 512 -9.81 -4.46 25.08
N TYR A 513 -10.19 -4.66 23.81
CA TYR A 513 -9.29 -4.52 22.67
C TYR A 513 -9.16 -3.06 22.24
N SER A 514 -10.28 -2.33 22.19
CA SER A 514 -10.32 -0.88 21.98
C SER A 514 -11.55 -0.26 22.60
N ILE A 515 -11.42 1.01 23.00
CA ILE A 515 -12.55 1.88 23.35
C ILE A 515 -12.90 2.66 22.09
N ASP A 516 -14.09 2.41 21.55
CA ASP A 516 -14.49 2.92 20.24
C ASP A 516 -15.24 4.25 20.37
N ASN A 517 -16.07 4.40 21.41
CA ASN A 517 -16.82 5.63 21.70
C ASN A 517 -17.04 5.80 23.21
N VAL A 518 -16.98 7.04 23.70
CA VAL A 518 -17.20 7.42 25.11
C VAL A 518 -18.18 8.59 25.16
N GLN A 519 -19.34 8.36 25.81
CA GLN A 519 -20.40 9.35 25.95
C GLN A 519 -20.71 9.57 27.43
N LEU A 520 -20.72 10.81 27.87
CA LEU A 520 -21.22 11.23 29.17
C LEU A 520 -22.71 11.52 29.08
N VAL A 521 -23.51 10.83 29.88
CA VAL A 521 -24.94 11.06 30.02
C VAL A 521 -25.18 11.79 31.33
N ARG A 522 -25.72 13.01 31.24
CA ARG A 522 -26.16 13.80 32.39
C ARG A 522 -27.69 13.83 32.45
N GLU A 523 -28.24 13.30 33.54
CA GLU A 523 -29.67 13.40 33.84
C GLU A 523 -29.97 14.76 34.47
N THR A 524 -30.59 15.66 33.71
CA THR A 524 -31.16 16.92 34.23
C THR A 524 -32.68 16.79 34.35
N THR A 525 -33.30 17.51 35.30
CA THR A 525 -34.74 17.45 35.63
C THR A 525 -35.72 17.74 34.47
N ALA A 526 -35.23 18.11 33.29
CA ALA A 526 -36.05 18.38 32.11
C ALA A 526 -35.62 17.63 30.83
N HIS A 527 -34.34 17.27 30.65
CA HIS A 527 -33.81 16.59 29.44
C HIS A 527 -32.50 15.84 29.73
N GLU A 528 -32.25 14.72 29.04
CA GLU A 528 -30.94 14.04 28.99
C GLU A 528 -29.99 14.82 28.08
N LYS A 529 -28.83 15.24 28.60
CA LYS A 529 -27.76 15.85 27.80
C LYS A 529 -26.65 14.83 27.60
N VAL A 530 -26.45 14.39 26.36
CA VAL A 530 -25.36 13.49 25.97
C VAL A 530 -24.19 14.33 25.46
N THR A 531 -23.02 14.17 26.08
CA THR A 531 -21.77 14.85 25.69
C THR A 531 -20.74 13.79 25.30
N GLU A 532 -20.18 13.90 24.10
CA GLU A 532 -19.17 12.96 23.61
C GLU A 532 -17.77 13.35 24.07
N PHE A 533 -16.97 12.38 24.51
CA PHE A 533 -15.59 12.58 24.95
C PHE A 533 -14.61 12.01 23.91
N ARG A 534 -13.53 12.74 23.63
CA ARG A 534 -12.51 12.33 22.63
C ARG A 534 -11.25 11.75 23.28
N PRO A 535 -10.50 10.86 22.59
CA PRO A 535 -9.21 10.41 23.10
C PRO A 535 -8.26 11.61 23.34
N PHE A 536 -7.56 11.61 24.47
CA PHE A 536 -6.66 12.70 24.88
C PHE A 536 -5.46 12.89 23.95
N TYR A 537 -5.02 11.87 23.23
CA TYR A 537 -3.95 12.00 22.22
C TYR A 537 -4.49 12.09 20.78
N SER A 538 -5.76 12.47 20.61
CA SER A 538 -6.31 12.77 19.29
C SER A 538 -5.75 14.11 18.77
N LEU A 539 -5.46 14.20 17.47
CA LEU A 539 -4.95 15.44 16.83
C LEU A 539 -6.01 16.55 16.73
N HIS A 540 -7.17 16.40 17.39
CA HIS A 540 -8.36 17.24 17.23
C HIS A 540 -8.62 18.16 18.43
N HIS A 541 -7.57 18.69 19.07
CA HIS A 541 -7.71 19.59 20.22
C HIS A 541 -8.33 20.93 19.79
N GLY A 542 -9.66 21.00 19.96
CA GLY A 542 -10.51 22.18 19.95
C GLY A 542 -11.05 22.67 18.60
N GLU A 543 -11.15 21.82 17.58
CA GLU A 543 -11.75 22.13 16.27
C GLU A 543 -13.15 22.78 16.32
N GLU A 544 -13.87 22.73 17.45
CA GLU A 544 -15.17 23.41 17.65
C GLU A 544 -15.27 24.12 19.03
N PRO A 545 -15.77 25.39 19.11
CA PRO A 545 -15.95 26.13 20.35
C PRO A 545 -16.91 25.48 21.37
N GLY A 546 -17.85 24.65 20.91
CA GLY A 546 -18.84 23.96 21.75
C GLY A 546 -18.41 22.60 22.31
N ARG A 547 -17.27 22.07 21.85
CA ARG A 547 -16.74 20.74 22.23
C ARG A 547 -15.33 20.79 22.83
N ALA A 548 -14.75 21.98 22.99
CA ALA A 548 -13.45 22.16 23.58
C ALA A 548 -13.46 21.80 25.07
N GLY A 549 -12.73 20.75 25.46
CA GLY A 549 -12.42 20.48 26.87
C GLY A 549 -12.72 19.09 27.41
N HIS A 550 -13.41 18.22 26.66
CA HIS A 550 -13.82 16.88 27.14
C HIS A 550 -13.01 15.75 26.49
N TYR A 551 -12.03 15.23 27.22
CA TYR A 551 -11.14 14.18 26.74
C TYR A 551 -11.09 12.96 27.67
N TRP A 552 -10.65 11.83 27.15
CA TRP A 552 -10.42 10.62 27.93
C TRP A 552 -9.06 10.00 27.64
N LEU A 553 -8.47 9.36 28.64
CA LEU A 553 -7.24 8.59 28.53
C LEU A 553 -7.54 7.16 28.99
N ALA A 554 -7.19 6.18 28.16
CA ALA A 554 -7.24 4.77 28.57
C ALA A 554 -5.86 4.29 28.97
N ARG A 555 -5.80 3.50 30.05
CA ARG A 555 -4.59 2.83 30.51
C ARG A 555 -4.89 1.37 30.77
N ARG A 556 -3.95 0.48 30.47
CA ARG A 556 -4.03 -0.92 30.87
C ARG A 556 -3.02 -1.22 31.98
N ASN A 557 -3.47 -1.86 33.05
CA ASN A 557 -2.68 -2.21 34.22
C ASN A 557 -2.41 -3.73 34.28
N GLU A 558 -1.20 -4.15 33.90
CA GLU A 558 -0.81 -5.57 33.86
C GLU A 558 -0.87 -6.27 35.23
N LEU A 559 -0.66 -5.54 36.33
CA LEU A 559 -0.78 -6.12 37.69
C LEU A 559 -2.23 -6.46 38.02
N ILE A 560 -3.16 -5.58 37.62
CA ILE A 560 -4.60 -5.85 37.75
C ILE A 560 -4.98 -7.01 36.83
N ALA A 561 -4.43 -7.08 35.61
CA ALA A 561 -4.72 -8.17 34.68
C ALA A 561 -4.39 -9.56 35.26
N GLN A 562 -3.38 -9.65 36.12
CA GLN A 562 -2.98 -10.89 36.81
C GLN A 562 -3.82 -11.18 38.06
N ARG A 563 -4.14 -10.17 38.86
CA ARG A 563 -4.86 -10.34 40.15
C ARG A 563 -6.38 -10.36 40.01
N SER A 564 -6.91 -9.56 39.10
CA SER A 564 -8.33 -9.38 38.84
C SER A 564 -8.60 -9.25 37.33
N PRO A 565 -8.51 -10.37 36.59
CA PRO A 565 -8.87 -10.45 35.18
C PRO A 565 -10.19 -9.74 34.80
N GLY A 566 -10.13 -8.83 33.83
CA GLY A 566 -11.26 -8.11 33.26
C GLY A 566 -11.40 -6.67 33.77
N PHE A 567 -10.58 -6.28 34.75
CA PHE A 567 -10.59 -4.94 35.35
C PHE A 567 -9.32 -4.13 35.02
N GLU A 568 -8.43 -4.68 34.18
CA GLU A 568 -7.14 -4.05 33.90
C GLU A 568 -7.19 -2.80 33.03
N THR A 569 -8.27 -2.59 32.26
CA THR A 569 -8.41 -1.39 31.44
C THR A 569 -9.12 -0.34 32.28
N GLU A 570 -8.49 0.82 32.43
CA GLU A 570 -9.00 1.95 33.19
C GLU A 570 -9.15 3.15 32.25
N ILE A 571 -10.16 3.98 32.50
CA ILE A 571 -10.40 5.25 31.81
C ILE A 571 -10.29 6.41 32.81
N SER A 572 -9.53 7.42 32.43
CA SER A 572 -9.45 8.71 33.11
C SER A 572 -10.13 9.76 32.25
N ILE A 573 -10.91 10.62 32.90
CA ILE A 573 -11.63 11.71 32.24
C ILE A 573 -10.88 13.01 32.49
N VAL A 574 -10.74 13.82 31.44
CA VAL A 574 -10.12 15.14 31.46
C VAL A 574 -11.18 16.14 31.02
N ASP A 575 -11.60 17.00 31.94
CA ASP A 575 -12.53 18.10 31.68
C ASP A 575 -11.85 19.43 32.01
N THR A 576 -11.59 20.27 31.00
CA THR A 576 -10.94 21.57 31.19
C THR A 576 -11.86 22.62 31.81
N GLN A 577 -13.17 22.38 31.83
CA GLN A 577 -14.19 23.27 32.41
C GLN A 577 -14.78 22.70 33.72
N PHE A 578 -14.08 21.75 34.35
CA PHE A 578 -14.56 21.06 35.54
C PHE A 578 -14.90 22.01 36.70
N ASP A 579 -16.17 21.99 37.14
CA ASP A 579 -16.66 22.70 38.32
C ASP A 579 -17.02 21.71 39.46
N PRO A 580 -16.18 21.61 40.51
CA PRO A 580 -16.40 20.68 41.62
C PRO A 580 -17.59 21.06 42.52
N ALA A 581 -18.16 22.26 42.38
CA ALA A 581 -19.31 22.70 43.17
C ALA A 581 -20.66 22.25 42.58
N SER A 582 -20.67 21.73 41.35
CA SER A 582 -21.87 21.23 40.69
C SER A 582 -22.25 19.82 41.17
N PRO A 583 -23.52 19.53 41.50
CA PRO A 583 -23.96 18.16 41.80
C PRO A 583 -23.95 17.33 40.51
N GLN A 584 -22.98 16.42 40.39
CA GLN A 584 -22.80 15.61 39.18
C GLN A 584 -23.29 14.18 39.43
N THR A 585 -24.42 13.82 38.83
CA THR A 585 -24.83 12.43 38.62
C THR A 585 -24.53 12.06 37.18
N ASP A 586 -23.24 11.95 36.89
CA ASP A 586 -22.71 11.77 35.55
C ASP A 586 -22.41 10.28 35.32
N THR A 587 -22.95 9.72 34.24
CA THR A 587 -22.73 8.32 33.88
C THR A 587 -22.06 8.22 32.51
N LEU A 588 -20.93 7.52 32.43
CA LEU A 588 -20.29 7.20 31.16
C LEU A 588 -20.91 5.95 30.55
N SER A 589 -21.31 6.09 29.30
CA SER A 589 -21.68 5.01 28.40
C SER A 589 -20.56 4.82 27.38
N LEU A 590 -19.95 3.62 27.36
CA LEU A 590 -18.85 3.30 26.46
C LEU A 590 -19.25 2.18 25.49
N THR A 591 -18.86 2.33 24.23
CA THR A 591 -18.85 1.26 23.24
C THR A 591 -17.42 0.75 23.10
N VAL A 592 -17.24 -0.56 23.26
CA VAL A 592 -15.93 -1.20 23.28
C VAL A 592 -15.88 -2.38 22.32
N THR A 593 -14.75 -2.56 21.66
CA THR A 593 -14.41 -3.82 21.00
C THR A 593 -13.70 -4.70 22.01
N CYS A 594 -14.15 -5.95 22.14
CA CYS A 594 -13.65 -6.90 23.12
C CYS A 594 -13.12 -8.18 22.45
N THR A 595 -12.28 -8.88 23.19
CA THR A 595 -11.87 -10.26 22.93
C THR A 595 -12.12 -11.13 24.17
N ASN A 596 -12.20 -12.45 24.00
CA ASN A 596 -12.44 -13.41 25.08
C ASN A 596 -11.16 -13.97 25.71
N ARG A 597 -10.03 -13.26 25.58
CA ARG A 597 -8.72 -13.66 26.13
C ARG A 597 -8.31 -15.04 25.60
N ASP A 598 -7.84 -15.91 26.49
CA ASP A 598 -7.44 -17.28 26.19
C ASP A 598 -8.58 -18.29 26.32
N LEU A 599 -9.81 -17.87 26.68
CA LEU A 599 -10.95 -18.80 26.77
C LEU A 599 -11.20 -19.56 25.46
N PRO A 600 -11.12 -18.95 24.27
CA PRO A 600 -11.26 -19.67 23.01
C PRO A 600 -10.31 -20.87 22.87
N SER A 601 -9.08 -20.77 23.36
CA SER A 601 -8.09 -21.84 23.28
C SER A 601 -8.43 -23.07 24.14
N THR A 602 -9.41 -22.94 25.04
CA THR A 602 -9.92 -24.02 25.90
C THR A 602 -11.16 -24.72 25.33
N LEU A 603 -11.72 -24.22 24.23
CA LEU A 603 -12.86 -24.83 23.56
C LEU A 603 -12.51 -26.22 23.01
N ALA A 604 -13.45 -27.16 23.15
CA ALA A 604 -13.45 -28.34 22.29
C ALA A 604 -13.80 -27.90 20.86
N PHE A 605 -13.16 -28.51 19.86
CA PHE A 605 -13.33 -28.15 18.45
C PHE A 605 -13.59 -29.40 17.62
N GLY A 606 -14.28 -29.24 16.49
CA GLY A 606 -14.60 -30.31 15.56
C GLY A 606 -15.78 -31.19 16.01
N GLN A 607 -16.73 -30.67 16.78
CA GLN A 607 -17.88 -31.45 17.24
C GLN A 607 -18.87 -31.75 16.08
N PRO A 608 -19.44 -32.98 15.99
CA PRO A 608 -20.38 -33.33 14.93
C PRO A 608 -21.63 -32.43 14.87
N ASP A 609 -22.09 -31.99 16.05
CA ASP A 609 -23.29 -31.15 16.20
C ASP A 609 -23.02 -29.65 15.95
N GLY A 610 -21.80 -29.27 15.53
CA GLY A 610 -21.38 -27.89 15.35
C GLY A 610 -20.78 -27.26 16.62
N ASP A 611 -19.72 -26.47 16.41
CA ASP A 611 -19.02 -25.70 17.44
C ASP A 611 -19.54 -24.26 17.54
N LEU A 612 -20.07 -23.74 16.43
CA LEU A 612 -20.49 -22.36 16.23
C LEU A 612 -21.96 -22.28 15.80
N SER A 613 -22.64 -21.23 16.25
CA SER A 613 -23.98 -20.83 15.84
C SER A 613 -23.97 -19.42 15.25
N MET A 614 -24.86 -19.17 14.30
CA MET A 614 -25.07 -17.84 13.69
C MET A 614 -26.45 -17.33 14.06
N GLU A 615 -26.58 -16.05 14.39
CA GLU A 615 -27.87 -15.42 14.64
C GLU A 615 -28.65 -15.27 13.31
N GLY A 616 -29.88 -15.82 13.26
CA GLY A 616 -30.74 -15.80 12.07
C GLY A 616 -30.88 -17.16 11.37
N SER A 617 -31.53 -17.18 10.19
CA SER A 617 -31.70 -18.40 9.39
C SER A 617 -30.40 -18.74 8.65
N SER A 618 -29.64 -19.70 9.18
CA SER A 618 -28.44 -20.25 8.53
C SER A 618 -28.81 -21.25 7.43
N ILE A 619 -28.20 -21.10 6.24
CA ILE A 619 -28.24 -22.11 5.16
C ILE A 619 -27.39 -23.34 5.52
N ALA A 620 -26.35 -23.14 6.33
CA ALA A 620 -25.49 -24.21 6.80
C ALA A 620 -26.16 -25.01 7.91
N ARG A 621 -26.06 -26.34 7.82
CA ARG A 621 -26.59 -27.30 8.80
C ARG A 621 -25.87 -27.19 10.14
N ASN A 622 -24.54 -27.03 10.09
CA ASN A 622 -23.65 -26.98 11.23
C ASN A 622 -22.39 -26.20 10.85
N ILE A 623 -21.84 -25.45 11.81
CA ILE A 623 -20.62 -24.66 11.65
C ILE A 623 -19.59 -25.21 12.63
N THR A 624 -18.42 -25.58 12.14
CA THR A 624 -17.38 -26.26 12.93
C THR A 624 -16.03 -25.56 12.77
N PHE A 625 -15.19 -25.64 13.80
CA PHE A 625 -13.81 -25.22 13.73
C PHE A 625 -12.96 -26.33 13.08
N LEU A 626 -12.22 -25.99 12.03
CA LEU A 626 -11.23 -26.91 11.42
C LEU A 626 -9.89 -26.90 12.15
N ARG A 627 -9.61 -25.82 12.89
CA ARG A 627 -8.39 -25.67 13.68
C ARG A 627 -8.76 -25.33 15.12
N LYS A 628 -7.94 -25.76 16.06
CA LYS A 628 -8.08 -25.31 17.44
C LYS A 628 -7.91 -23.78 17.48
N PRO A 629 -8.80 -23.01 18.13
CA PRO A 629 -8.60 -21.59 18.31
C PRO A 629 -7.27 -21.28 18.99
N THR A 630 -6.54 -20.31 18.46
CA THR A 630 -5.23 -19.91 18.99
C THR A 630 -5.35 -19.23 20.36
N PRO A 631 -4.31 -19.26 21.21
CA PRO A 631 -4.26 -18.36 22.36
C PRO A 631 -4.19 -16.90 21.89
N SER A 632 -4.56 -15.97 22.77
CA SER A 632 -4.32 -14.55 22.51
C SER A 632 -2.85 -14.24 22.77
N MET A 633 -2.22 -13.49 21.87
CA MET A 633 -0.78 -13.20 21.94
C MET A 633 -0.55 -11.72 22.11
N ARG A 634 0.40 -11.34 22.94
CA ARG A 634 0.76 -9.94 23.19
C ARG A 634 2.24 -9.73 22.96
N PHE A 635 2.59 -8.51 22.56
CA PHE A 635 3.99 -8.12 22.55
C PHE A 635 4.53 -8.18 23.98
N GLY A 636 5.69 -8.81 24.19
CA GLY A 636 6.26 -8.98 25.52
C GLY A 636 6.57 -7.62 26.15
N GLY A 637 6.01 -7.33 27.34
CA GLY A 637 6.22 -6.06 28.03
C GLY A 637 7.64 -5.87 28.60
N GLY A 638 8.05 -4.61 28.78
CA GLY A 638 9.30 -4.21 29.43
C GLY A 638 10.20 -3.28 28.60
N ARG A 639 11.18 -2.64 29.24
CA ARG A 639 12.05 -1.61 28.62
C ARG A 639 12.68 -2.03 27.30
N ALA A 640 13.29 -3.21 27.26
CA ALA A 640 13.97 -3.71 26.07
C ALA A 640 13.00 -3.89 24.89
N ALA A 641 11.72 -4.15 25.16
CA ALA A 641 10.70 -4.36 24.15
C ALA A 641 10.18 -3.03 23.58
N GLN A 642 9.94 -2.03 24.45
CA GLN A 642 9.61 -0.67 24.03
C GLN A 642 10.76 -0.02 23.24
N TRP A 643 12.01 -0.16 23.68
CA TRP A 643 13.17 0.33 22.92
C TRP A 643 13.36 -0.40 21.59
N ARG A 644 12.97 -1.67 21.46
CA ARG A 644 12.93 -2.37 20.17
C ARG A 644 11.83 -1.81 19.25
N LEU A 645 10.66 -1.46 19.80
CA LEU A 645 9.59 -0.77 19.04
C LEU A 645 10.01 0.64 18.61
N ILE A 646 10.70 1.40 19.47
CA ILE A 646 11.29 2.70 19.12
C ILE A 646 12.40 2.51 18.07
N SER A 647 13.25 1.49 18.22
CA SER A 647 14.28 1.17 17.23
C SER A 647 13.65 0.86 15.87
N LEU A 648 12.48 0.20 15.83
CA LEU A 648 11.72 0.03 14.57
C LEU A 648 11.42 1.37 13.90
N LEU A 649 11.08 2.41 14.68
CA LEU A 649 10.86 3.78 14.16
C LEU A 649 12.14 4.44 13.60
N ALA A 650 13.32 3.96 13.96
CA ALA A 650 14.58 4.40 13.34
C ALA A 650 15.01 3.48 12.18
N LEU A 651 14.71 2.19 12.27
CA LEU A 651 15.17 1.14 11.35
C LEU A 651 14.41 1.12 10.01
N ASN A 652 13.19 1.68 9.91
CA ASN A 652 12.50 1.66 8.61
C ASN A 652 13.11 2.62 7.55
N HIS A 653 14.15 3.39 7.90
CA HIS A 653 14.98 4.14 6.93
C HIS A 653 16.17 3.35 6.37
N LEU A 654 16.64 2.31 7.08
CA LEU A 654 17.92 1.62 6.80
C LEU A 654 17.76 0.22 6.18
N SER A 655 16.57 -0.39 6.25
CA SER A 655 16.32 -1.77 5.79
C SER A 655 16.49 -2.02 4.29
N LEU A 656 16.69 -0.98 3.48
CA LEU A 656 16.79 -1.07 2.01
C LEU A 656 18.19 -0.73 1.47
N VAL A 657 19.18 -0.54 2.34
CA VAL A 657 20.57 -0.22 1.99
C VAL A 657 21.44 -1.49 2.01
N GLN A 658 22.57 -1.48 1.29
CA GLN A 658 23.55 -2.57 1.31
C GLN A 658 23.97 -2.90 2.77
N ASN A 659 23.88 -4.17 3.16
CA ASN A 659 24.03 -4.74 4.52
C ASN A 659 22.78 -4.72 5.45
N GLY A 660 21.57 -4.52 4.92
CA GLY A 660 20.32 -4.50 5.71
C GLY A 660 19.79 -5.83 6.25
N LEU A 661 20.44 -6.98 5.99
CA LEU A 661 19.94 -8.30 6.41
C LEU A 661 19.75 -8.46 7.94
N PRO A 662 20.70 -8.06 8.81
CA PRO A 662 20.50 -8.15 10.26
C PRO A 662 19.29 -7.34 10.73
N THR A 663 19.09 -6.16 10.14
CA THR A 663 17.95 -5.28 10.41
C THR A 663 16.62 -5.92 10.00
N LEU A 664 16.56 -6.51 8.79
CA LEU A 664 15.36 -7.23 8.34
C LEU A 664 15.04 -8.41 9.27
N LYS A 665 16.05 -9.17 9.72
CA LYS A 665 15.84 -10.28 10.66
C LYS A 665 15.32 -9.80 12.01
N GLU A 666 15.89 -8.74 12.58
CA GLU A 666 15.40 -8.13 13.84
C GLU A 666 13.95 -7.64 13.70
N MET A 667 13.63 -7.02 12.58
CA MET A 667 12.27 -6.60 12.25
C MET A 667 11.29 -7.77 12.18
N LEU A 668 11.65 -8.88 11.53
CA LEU A 668 10.80 -10.08 11.48
C LEU A 668 10.63 -10.70 12.87
N ARG A 669 11.69 -10.75 13.68
CA ARG A 669 11.64 -11.25 15.08
C ARG A 669 10.73 -10.40 15.97
N LEU A 670 10.57 -9.12 15.66
CA LEU A 670 9.64 -8.23 16.37
C LEU A 670 8.18 -8.64 16.15
N HIS A 671 7.84 -9.03 14.91
CA HIS A 671 6.50 -9.43 14.50
C HIS A 671 6.20 -10.90 14.82
N ASP A 672 7.23 -11.70 15.11
CA ASP A 672 7.11 -13.05 15.67
C ASP A 672 6.68 -13.02 17.15
N LEU A 673 5.39 -12.77 17.38
CA LEU A 673 4.79 -12.79 18.71
C LEU A 673 4.90 -14.16 19.41
N PRO A 674 4.68 -15.32 18.74
CA PRO A 674 4.82 -16.64 19.38
C PRO A 674 6.25 -16.96 19.84
N ARG A 675 7.28 -16.45 19.13
CA ARG A 675 8.70 -16.75 19.38
C ARG A 675 9.00 -18.25 19.43
N ASN A 676 8.44 -19.00 18.49
CA ASN A 676 8.61 -20.44 18.45
C ASN A 676 9.86 -20.83 17.63
N ALA A 677 10.35 -22.07 17.80
CA ALA A 677 11.55 -22.53 17.10
C ALA A 677 11.37 -22.58 15.57
N ILE A 678 10.13 -22.69 15.11
CA ILE A 678 9.79 -22.80 13.68
C ILE A 678 9.94 -21.44 13.00
N SER A 679 9.32 -20.38 13.55
CA SER A 679 9.45 -19.00 13.06
C SER A 679 10.89 -18.51 13.14
N ALA A 680 11.58 -18.81 14.24
CA ALA A 680 13.01 -18.52 14.36
C ALA A 680 13.83 -19.18 13.24
N ARG A 681 13.57 -20.46 12.93
CA ARG A 681 14.23 -21.16 11.81
C ARG A 681 13.93 -20.52 10.46
N GLN A 682 12.69 -20.11 10.20
CA GLN A 682 12.31 -19.43 8.96
C GLN A 682 13.06 -18.10 8.79
N ILE A 683 13.14 -17.30 9.86
CA ILE A 683 13.86 -16.02 9.86
C ILE A 683 15.35 -16.25 9.63
N GLU A 684 15.95 -17.25 10.29
CA GLU A 684 17.35 -17.62 10.05
C GLU A 684 17.60 -18.19 8.66
N GLY A 685 16.56 -18.77 8.04
CA GLY A 685 16.56 -19.26 6.67
C GLY A 685 16.83 -18.19 5.61
N ILE A 686 16.74 -16.90 5.95
CA ILE A 686 17.20 -15.81 5.08
C ILE A 686 18.73 -15.72 5.19
N VAL A 687 19.42 -16.14 4.13
CA VAL A 687 20.89 -16.23 4.12
C VAL A 687 21.56 -14.99 3.54
N ALA A 688 20.97 -14.40 2.51
CA ALA A 688 21.48 -13.19 1.88
C ALA A 688 20.33 -12.33 1.35
N LEU A 689 20.59 -11.02 1.26
CA LEU A 689 19.66 -10.01 0.78
C LEU A 689 20.45 -9.00 -0.04
N ASP A 690 20.23 -9.02 -1.36
CA ASP A 690 20.90 -8.15 -2.32
C ASP A 690 19.89 -7.26 -3.05
N TYR A 691 20.38 -6.12 -3.54
CA TYR A 691 19.56 -5.14 -4.26
C TYR A 691 20.26 -4.73 -5.54
N GLN A 692 19.53 -4.70 -6.64
CA GLN A 692 20.05 -4.20 -7.91
C GLN A 692 19.02 -3.31 -8.62
N PRO A 693 19.45 -2.19 -9.22
CA PRO A 693 18.60 -1.43 -10.12
C PRO A 693 18.19 -2.29 -11.32
N ALA A 694 16.91 -2.31 -11.65
CA ALA A 694 16.37 -3.06 -12.77
C ALA A 694 15.45 -2.18 -13.62
N THR A 695 15.17 -2.58 -14.86
CA THR A 695 14.19 -1.91 -15.73
C THR A 695 13.20 -2.94 -16.22
N GLN A 696 11.91 -2.70 -16.02
CA GLN A 696 10.83 -3.62 -16.40
C GLN A 696 9.85 -2.96 -17.36
N TRP A 697 9.25 -3.80 -18.21
CA TRP A 697 8.13 -3.42 -19.06
C TRP A 697 6.84 -3.58 -18.27
N LEU A 698 6.27 -2.46 -17.80
CA LEU A 698 5.03 -2.48 -17.02
C LEU A 698 3.85 -2.10 -17.90
N ALA A 699 2.77 -2.88 -17.80
CA ALA A 699 1.52 -2.61 -18.51
C ALA A 699 0.80 -1.41 -17.87
N GLY A 700 0.95 -0.22 -18.46
CA GLY A 700 0.10 0.93 -18.17
C GLY A 700 -1.14 0.90 -19.07
N LYS A 701 -2.27 1.40 -18.55
CA LYS A 701 -3.40 1.79 -19.41
C LYS A 701 -3.18 3.25 -19.82
N PRO A 702 -3.11 3.59 -21.13
CA PRO A 702 -3.38 2.78 -22.33
C PRO A 702 -2.19 2.05 -22.96
N PHE A 703 -0.93 2.37 -22.61
CA PHE A 703 0.26 1.71 -23.17
C PHE A 703 1.24 1.24 -22.09
N ALA A 704 1.92 0.13 -22.37
CA ALA A 704 3.01 -0.34 -21.54
C ALA A 704 4.26 0.56 -21.66
N THR A 705 5.04 0.68 -20.59
CA THR A 705 6.20 1.59 -20.50
C THR A 705 7.35 0.93 -19.72
N PHE A 706 8.59 1.30 -20.08
CA PHE A 706 9.76 0.97 -19.30
C PHE A 706 9.81 1.80 -18.01
N VAL A 707 9.78 1.12 -16.87
CA VAL A 707 9.94 1.73 -15.55
C VAL A 707 11.23 1.21 -14.95
N ARG A 708 12.06 2.11 -14.41
CA ARG A 708 13.26 1.75 -13.66
C ARG A 708 12.85 1.49 -12.22
N GLY A 709 13.36 0.44 -11.60
CA GLY A 709 13.04 0.07 -10.24
C GLY A 709 14.14 -0.71 -9.55
N LEU A 710 13.79 -1.40 -8.46
CA LEU A 710 14.68 -2.21 -7.64
C LEU A 710 14.26 -3.67 -7.72
N GLU A 711 15.19 -4.53 -8.10
CA GLU A 711 15.08 -5.97 -7.88
C GLU A 711 15.71 -6.31 -6.52
N VAL A 712 14.90 -6.87 -5.62
CA VAL A 712 15.33 -7.39 -4.33
C VAL A 712 15.58 -8.88 -4.50
N ARG A 713 16.83 -9.33 -4.36
CA ARG A 713 17.20 -10.74 -4.43
C ARG A 713 17.33 -11.30 -3.02
N LEU A 714 16.41 -12.19 -2.66
CA LEU A 714 16.35 -12.83 -1.36
C LEU A 714 16.83 -14.29 -1.47
N THR A 715 17.97 -14.60 -0.85
CA THR A 715 18.51 -15.97 -0.86
C THR A 715 17.98 -16.74 0.35
N LEU A 716 17.25 -17.82 0.08
CA LEU A 716 16.59 -18.64 1.08
C LEU A 716 17.21 -20.03 1.18
N ASP A 717 17.39 -20.50 2.41
CA ASP A 717 17.72 -21.89 2.70
C ASP A 717 16.44 -22.75 2.72
N GLU A 718 16.25 -23.58 1.69
CA GLU A 718 15.09 -24.47 1.55
C GLU A 718 14.88 -25.38 2.76
N ASP A 719 15.97 -25.83 3.40
CA ASP A 719 15.88 -26.75 4.53
C ASP A 719 15.29 -26.03 5.76
N ALA A 720 15.30 -24.70 5.81
CA ALA A 720 14.68 -23.91 6.88
C ALA A 720 13.14 -23.87 6.81
N PHE A 721 12.56 -24.12 5.64
CA PHE A 721 11.11 -24.01 5.37
C PHE A 721 10.37 -25.35 5.35
N VAL A 722 11.06 -26.45 5.65
CA VAL A 722 10.44 -27.78 5.77
C VAL A 722 9.31 -27.73 6.79
N GLY A 723 8.09 -28.01 6.36
CA GLY A 723 6.90 -28.00 7.20
C GLY A 723 6.12 -26.67 7.26
N THR A 724 6.62 -25.59 6.66
CA THR A 724 6.01 -24.25 6.80
C THR A 724 5.70 -23.53 5.49
N GLY A 725 6.07 -24.09 4.34
CA GLY A 725 5.67 -23.59 3.02
C GLY A 725 6.41 -22.31 2.65
N MET A 726 7.34 -22.43 1.71
CA MET A 726 8.19 -21.33 1.30
C MET A 726 7.43 -20.25 0.52
N HIS A 727 6.47 -20.65 -0.32
CA HIS A 727 5.75 -19.73 -1.21
C HIS A 727 5.08 -18.60 -0.41
N ARG A 728 4.41 -18.97 0.69
CA ARG A 728 3.69 -18.04 1.57
C ARG A 728 4.63 -17.01 2.16
N PHE A 729 5.79 -17.44 2.66
CA PHE A 729 6.79 -16.54 3.23
C PHE A 729 7.33 -15.56 2.17
N ILE A 730 7.64 -16.06 0.97
CA ILE A 730 8.06 -15.22 -0.15
C ILE A 730 6.97 -14.21 -0.51
N ARG A 731 5.70 -14.60 -0.56
CA ARG A 731 4.59 -13.69 -0.89
C ARG A 731 4.36 -12.62 0.16
N VAL A 732 4.43 -12.97 1.44
CA VAL A 732 4.33 -11.99 2.52
C VAL A 732 5.44 -10.95 2.37
N LEU A 733 6.67 -11.38 2.07
CA LEU A 733 7.78 -10.46 1.81
C LEU A 733 7.62 -9.66 0.50
N ASP A 734 7.07 -10.25 -0.56
CA ASP A 734 6.77 -9.55 -1.82
C ASP A 734 5.77 -8.40 -1.61
N HIS A 735 4.69 -8.65 -0.87
CA HIS A 735 3.74 -7.62 -0.49
C HIS A 735 4.36 -6.60 0.46
N PHE A 736 5.16 -7.05 1.44
CA PHE A 736 5.86 -6.17 2.35
C PHE A 736 6.76 -5.19 1.59
N PHE A 737 7.67 -5.67 0.73
CA PHE A 737 8.55 -4.80 -0.07
C PHE A 737 7.80 -3.95 -1.09
N GLY A 738 6.71 -4.47 -1.65
CA GLY A 738 5.84 -3.74 -2.57
C GLY A 738 5.19 -2.49 -1.97
N LEU A 739 4.99 -2.46 -0.65
CA LEU A 739 4.42 -1.32 0.05
C LEU A 739 5.49 -0.24 0.37
N TYR A 740 6.79 -0.52 0.16
CA TYR A 740 7.90 0.45 0.28
C TYR A 740 8.39 0.98 -1.08
N VAL A 741 7.61 0.78 -2.15
CA VAL A 741 8.00 1.22 -3.50
C VAL A 741 7.99 2.75 -3.58
N HIS A 742 9.13 3.33 -3.96
CA HIS A 742 9.20 4.75 -4.27
C HIS A 742 8.47 5.11 -5.57
N MET A 743 7.97 6.33 -5.64
CA MET A 743 7.39 6.94 -6.83
C MET A 743 8.29 6.75 -8.06
N ASN A 744 7.70 6.33 -9.19
CA ASN A 744 8.41 6.04 -10.46
C ASN A 744 9.31 4.82 -10.46
N SER A 745 9.29 4.11 -9.37
CA SER A 745 9.99 2.86 -9.19
C SER A 745 9.01 1.71 -9.28
N PHE A 746 9.57 0.52 -9.42
CA PHE A 746 8.90 -0.69 -9.01
C PHE A 746 9.82 -1.43 -8.05
N VAL A 747 9.26 -2.24 -7.17
CA VAL A 747 10.02 -3.24 -6.43
C VAL A 747 9.59 -4.61 -6.92
N GLN A 748 10.57 -5.46 -7.22
CA GLN A 748 10.34 -6.83 -7.65
C GLN A 748 11.17 -7.77 -6.79
N LEU A 749 10.51 -8.67 -6.07
CA LEU A 749 11.18 -9.70 -5.29
C LEU A 749 11.57 -10.89 -6.18
N ILE A 750 12.82 -11.33 -6.05
CA ILE A 750 13.35 -12.55 -6.65
C ILE A 750 13.86 -13.44 -5.52
N ALA A 751 13.22 -14.58 -5.31
CA ALA A 751 13.69 -15.57 -4.35
C ALA A 751 14.68 -16.53 -5.02
N VAL A 752 15.81 -16.79 -4.37
CA VAL A 752 16.91 -17.61 -4.89
C VAL A 752 17.21 -18.74 -3.90
N SER A 753 17.46 -19.94 -4.44
CA SER A 753 17.85 -21.12 -3.68
C SER A 753 19.29 -21.00 -3.17
N ARG A 754 19.50 -21.17 -1.86
CA ARG A 754 20.86 -21.32 -1.29
C ARG A 754 21.58 -22.53 -1.87
N ARG A 755 20.86 -23.65 -2.06
CA ARG A 755 21.44 -24.95 -2.44
C ARG A 755 21.93 -24.98 -3.88
N THR A 756 21.14 -24.40 -4.79
CA THR A 756 21.38 -24.50 -6.23
C THR A 756 21.82 -23.18 -6.86
N GLY A 757 21.64 -22.05 -6.17
CA GLY A 757 21.81 -20.71 -6.72
C GLY A 757 20.78 -20.33 -7.78
N LYS A 758 19.79 -21.20 -8.06
CA LYS A 758 18.75 -20.96 -9.07
C LYS A 758 17.64 -20.07 -8.52
N GLU A 759 17.03 -19.31 -9.40
CA GLU A 759 15.82 -18.53 -9.11
C GLU A 759 14.66 -19.49 -8.83
N LEU A 760 14.11 -19.40 -7.62
CA LEU A 760 12.95 -20.19 -7.19
C LEU A 760 11.67 -19.59 -7.75
N VAL A 761 11.50 -18.28 -7.58
CA VAL A 761 10.38 -17.52 -8.12
C VAL A 761 10.78 -16.06 -8.33
N LYS A 762 10.28 -15.49 -9.42
CA LYS A 762 10.34 -14.05 -9.72
C LYS A 762 8.93 -13.49 -9.58
N CYS A 763 8.70 -12.70 -8.54
CA CYS A 763 7.39 -12.13 -8.25
C CYS A 763 7.02 -11.03 -9.28
N ALA A 764 5.74 -10.65 -9.32
CA ALA A 764 5.30 -9.57 -10.19
C ALA A 764 5.83 -8.22 -9.65
N PRO A 765 6.26 -7.30 -10.52
CA PRO A 765 6.71 -5.97 -10.10
C PRO A 765 5.55 -5.16 -9.49
N ARG A 766 5.79 -4.51 -8.35
CA ARG A 766 4.82 -3.66 -7.63
C ARG A 766 5.19 -2.19 -7.77
N SER A 767 4.22 -1.31 -8.05
CA SER A 767 4.40 0.14 -8.30
C SER A 767 3.65 1.00 -7.27
N GLY A 768 4.21 2.17 -6.89
CA GLY A 768 3.56 3.15 -5.99
C GLY A 768 2.39 3.92 -6.63
N GLU A 769 1.43 4.40 -5.81
CA GLU A 769 0.12 4.90 -6.24
C GLU A 769 -0.04 6.45 -6.34
N SER A 770 0.87 7.28 -5.82
CA SER A 770 0.63 8.74 -5.70
C SER A 770 0.46 9.50 -7.01
N ILE A 771 1.20 9.13 -8.05
CA ILE A 771 1.13 9.84 -9.34
C ILE A 771 -0.20 9.57 -10.03
N LEU A 772 -0.80 8.41 -9.78
CA LEU A 772 -2.12 8.11 -10.30
C LEU A 772 -3.15 9.09 -9.74
N ALA A 773 -3.07 9.40 -8.45
CA ALA A 773 -3.96 10.37 -7.82
C ALA A 773 -3.80 11.79 -8.39
N VAL A 774 -2.57 12.32 -8.50
CA VAL A 774 -2.32 13.66 -9.07
C VAL A 774 -2.75 13.72 -10.55
N ARG A 775 -2.54 12.64 -11.33
CA ARG A 775 -3.02 12.53 -12.72
C ARG A 775 -4.54 12.54 -12.83
N LEU A 776 -5.23 11.78 -11.98
CA LEU A 776 -6.70 11.72 -11.98
C LEU A 776 -7.31 13.07 -11.62
N LEU A 777 -6.75 13.77 -10.63
CA LEU A 777 -7.19 15.10 -10.21
C LEU A 777 -6.90 16.17 -11.28
N GLU A 778 -5.72 16.13 -11.91
CA GLU A 778 -5.41 17.02 -13.04
C GLU A 778 -6.41 16.83 -14.20
N GLN A 779 -6.83 15.59 -14.49
CA GLN A 779 -7.84 15.31 -15.52
C GLN A 779 -9.24 15.78 -15.13
N LEU A 780 -9.62 15.62 -13.86
CA LEU A 780 -10.91 16.06 -13.36
C LEU A 780 -11.07 17.58 -13.50
N PHE A 781 -10.10 18.35 -12.98
CA PHE A 781 -10.14 19.82 -13.08
C PHE A 781 -10.00 20.34 -14.51
N ALA A 782 -9.27 19.63 -15.38
CA ALA A 782 -9.17 19.99 -16.80
C ALA A 782 -10.51 19.80 -17.55
N ARG A 783 -11.36 18.85 -17.13
CA ARG A 783 -12.67 18.59 -17.74
C ARG A 783 -13.72 19.62 -17.31
N GLU A 784 -13.70 20.07 -16.06
CA GLU A 784 -14.69 20.99 -15.49
C GLU A 784 -14.47 22.46 -15.92
N GLY A 785 -13.21 22.91 -16.01
CA GLY A 785 -12.91 24.34 -16.11
C GLY A 785 -12.53 24.88 -17.49
N GLY A 786 -12.38 24.02 -18.52
CA GLY A 786 -11.82 24.43 -19.82
C GLY A 786 -10.40 25.03 -19.74
N MET A 787 -9.73 24.90 -18.59
CA MET A 787 -8.39 25.42 -18.33
C MET A 787 -7.33 24.47 -18.89
N ALA A 788 -6.17 25.03 -19.23
CA ALA A 788 -5.02 24.20 -19.58
C ALA A 788 -4.63 23.34 -18.36
N PRO A 789 -4.28 22.05 -18.56
CA PRO A 789 -3.94 21.14 -17.45
C PRO A 789 -2.81 21.64 -16.54
N GLU A 790 -1.79 22.29 -17.12
CA GLU A 790 -0.69 22.91 -16.37
C GLU A 790 -1.16 24.08 -15.49
N GLN A 791 -2.20 24.78 -15.94
CA GLN A 791 -2.83 25.87 -15.20
C GLN A 791 -3.71 25.31 -14.08
N ALA A 792 -4.46 24.23 -14.33
CA ALA A 792 -5.25 23.53 -13.31
C ALA A 792 -4.36 23.02 -12.15
N LEU A 793 -3.21 22.41 -12.46
CA LEU A 793 -2.24 21.99 -11.43
C LEU A 793 -1.71 23.17 -10.60
N ALA A 794 -1.55 24.36 -11.21
CA ALA A 794 -0.99 25.52 -10.52
C ALA A 794 -2.02 26.32 -9.71
N THR A 795 -3.32 26.24 -10.06
CA THR A 795 -4.37 27.08 -9.46
C THR A 795 -5.36 26.30 -8.60
N ARG A 796 -5.60 25.01 -8.91
CA ARG A 796 -6.59 24.16 -8.24
C ARG A 796 -5.96 23.12 -7.32
N LEU A 797 -4.65 22.87 -7.45
CA LEU A 797 -3.91 21.92 -6.61
C LEU A 797 -2.81 22.63 -5.82
N SER A 798 -2.74 22.37 -4.53
CA SER A 798 -1.65 22.80 -3.66
C SER A 798 -1.01 21.60 -2.96
N PHE A 799 0.30 21.65 -2.73
CA PHE A 799 1.02 20.62 -2.00
C PHE A 799 1.56 21.17 -0.68
N ARG A 800 1.29 20.48 0.43
CA ARG A 800 1.69 20.88 1.78
C ARG A 800 2.80 19.98 2.31
N ASN A 801 3.64 20.52 3.19
CA ASN A 801 4.62 19.75 3.94
C ASN A 801 3.90 18.85 4.95
N THR A 802 4.44 17.65 5.14
CA THR A 802 4.05 16.78 6.24
C THR A 802 4.68 17.27 7.55
N LEU A 803 3.91 17.20 8.64
CA LEU A 803 4.42 17.41 9.99
C LEU A 803 4.62 16.08 10.75
N SER A 804 4.36 14.95 10.07
CA SER A 804 4.51 13.65 10.70
C SER A 804 5.98 13.25 10.76
N LEU A 805 6.39 12.80 11.94
CA LEU A 805 7.66 12.10 12.15
C LEU A 805 7.49 10.58 12.07
N SER A 806 6.27 10.10 11.84
CA SER A 806 5.99 8.69 11.61
C SER A 806 6.38 8.28 10.20
N PHE A 807 6.57 6.98 9.98
CA PHE A 807 6.63 6.50 8.60
C PHE A 807 5.31 6.78 7.92
N PRO A 808 5.34 7.37 6.73
CA PRO A 808 4.13 7.61 6.01
C PRO A 808 3.50 6.27 5.58
N PRO A 809 2.21 6.04 5.86
CA PRO A 809 1.53 4.78 5.51
C PRO A 809 1.37 4.61 3.99
N SER A 810 1.50 5.71 3.25
CA SER A 810 1.48 5.80 1.79
C SER A 810 2.18 7.09 1.34
N GLU A 811 2.35 7.26 0.04
CA GLU A 811 2.95 8.47 -0.55
C GLU A 811 2.12 9.75 -0.38
N LEU A 812 0.83 9.62 0.00
CA LEU A 812 -0.10 10.72 0.24
C LEU A 812 -0.68 10.60 1.67
N GLN A 813 -0.32 11.52 2.55
CA GLN A 813 -0.79 11.48 3.94
C GLN A 813 -2.23 11.97 4.08
N HIS A 814 -2.57 13.05 3.40
CA HIS A 814 -3.85 13.71 3.54
C HIS A 814 -4.22 14.44 2.25
N ILE A 815 -5.52 14.51 1.96
CA ILE A 815 -6.11 15.34 0.92
C ILE A 815 -7.20 16.20 1.59
N GLU A 816 -7.06 17.51 1.53
CA GLU A 816 -8.07 18.46 2.01
C GLU A 816 -8.68 19.20 0.83
N ALA A 817 -10.00 19.33 0.81
CA ALA A 817 -10.70 20.14 -0.17
C ALA A 817 -11.11 21.48 0.45
N GLU A 818 -10.87 22.57 -0.26
CA GLU A 818 -11.38 23.89 0.12
C GLU A 818 -12.76 24.11 -0.54
N GLY A 819 -13.74 24.55 0.25
CA GLY A 819 -15.11 24.86 -0.22
C GLY A 819 -16.18 23.79 0.07
N ILE A 820 -15.82 22.65 0.69
CA ILE A 820 -16.76 21.58 1.02
C ILE A 820 -17.33 21.78 2.45
N THR A 821 -18.65 21.76 2.60
CA THR A 821 -19.31 21.77 3.92
C THR A 821 -19.36 20.36 4.52
N ALA A 822 -19.44 20.23 5.84
CA ALA A 822 -19.52 18.93 6.52
C ALA A 822 -20.71 18.07 6.03
N GLU A 823 -21.81 18.72 5.64
CA GLU A 823 -23.02 18.09 5.08
C GLU A 823 -22.76 17.39 3.72
N MET A 824 -21.83 17.89 2.92
CA MET A 824 -21.47 17.31 1.61
C MET A 824 -20.58 16.05 1.73
N LEU A 825 -20.06 15.75 2.93
CA LEU A 825 -19.18 14.62 3.21
C LEU A 825 -19.87 13.49 3.98
N GLU A 826 -21.17 13.61 4.30
CA GLU A 826 -21.89 12.62 5.11
C GLU A 826 -22.12 11.28 4.41
N THR A 827 -22.21 11.27 3.07
CA THR A 827 -22.40 10.05 2.28
C THR A 827 -21.63 10.11 0.97
N ASP A 828 -21.17 8.95 0.47
CA ASP A 828 -20.49 8.85 -0.83
C ASP A 828 -21.33 9.44 -1.98
N ALA A 829 -22.66 9.32 -1.91
CA ALA A 829 -23.58 9.87 -2.89
C ALA A 829 -23.64 11.41 -2.85
N ALA A 830 -23.64 12.02 -1.66
CA ALA A 830 -23.61 13.47 -1.50
C ALA A 830 -22.27 14.07 -1.96
N PHE A 831 -21.17 13.37 -1.68
CA PHE A 831 -19.84 13.77 -2.12
C PHE A 831 -19.70 13.70 -3.65
N ILE A 832 -20.18 12.62 -4.26
CA ILE A 832 -20.20 12.47 -5.73
C ILE A 832 -21.11 13.54 -6.37
N ALA A 833 -22.27 13.84 -5.79
CA ALA A 833 -23.14 14.91 -6.28
C ALA A 833 -22.47 16.29 -6.20
N ALA A 834 -21.79 16.61 -5.09
CA ALA A 834 -21.05 17.86 -4.94
C ALA A 834 -19.86 17.99 -5.94
N LEU A 835 -19.22 16.86 -6.27
CA LEU A 835 -18.23 16.76 -7.35
C LEU A 835 -18.85 17.04 -8.72
N GLU A 836 -19.99 16.42 -9.05
CA GLU A 836 -20.69 16.61 -10.33
C GLU A 836 -21.25 18.04 -10.50
N GLU A 837 -21.59 18.70 -9.40
CA GLU A 837 -22.05 20.09 -9.36
C GLU A 837 -20.90 21.11 -9.41
N GLY A 838 -19.64 20.67 -9.39
CA GLY A 838 -18.45 21.52 -9.48
C GLY A 838 -18.16 22.35 -8.24
N ALA A 839 -18.54 21.86 -7.04
CA ALA A 839 -18.37 22.57 -5.76
C ALA A 839 -16.92 22.58 -5.22
N LEU A 840 -15.98 21.94 -5.91
CA LEU A 840 -14.57 21.83 -5.52
C LEU A 840 -13.73 22.97 -6.12
N ASP A 841 -13.43 23.97 -5.29
CA ASP A 841 -12.64 25.11 -5.72
C ASP A 841 -11.14 24.83 -5.75
N SER A 842 -10.58 24.22 -4.71
CA SER A 842 -9.16 23.87 -4.66
C SER A 842 -8.93 22.64 -3.77
N LEU A 843 -7.83 21.93 -4.00
CA LEU A 843 -7.47 20.74 -3.24
C LEU A 843 -6.02 20.82 -2.77
N ALA A 844 -5.82 20.63 -1.47
CA ALA A 844 -4.51 20.57 -0.84
C ALA A 844 -4.11 19.13 -0.56
N ILE A 845 -2.99 18.69 -1.13
CA ILE A 845 -2.44 17.36 -0.98
C ILE A 845 -1.20 17.44 -0.09
N THR A 846 -1.08 16.54 0.90
CA THR A 846 0.13 16.43 1.72
C THR A 846 0.96 15.22 1.27
N PRO A 847 1.92 15.38 0.35
CA PRO A 847 2.86 14.32 -0.02
C PRO A 847 3.82 14.02 1.14
N THR A 848 4.23 12.75 1.24
CA THR A 848 5.11 12.30 2.34
C THR A 848 6.56 12.11 1.92
N PHE A 849 6.82 12.09 0.61
CA PHE A 849 8.13 11.80 0.02
C PHE A 849 8.91 13.06 -0.39
N PHE A 850 8.28 14.24 -0.36
CA PHE A 850 8.87 15.46 -0.89
C PHE A 850 8.40 16.69 -0.09
N GLY A 851 9.34 17.31 0.62
CA GLY A 851 9.06 18.46 1.47
C GLY A 851 10.29 18.89 2.26
N MET A 852 10.18 20.02 2.95
CA MET A 852 11.17 20.55 3.87
C MET A 852 10.96 20.07 5.31
N LEU A 853 9.72 19.76 5.69
CA LEU A 853 9.36 19.23 7.02
C LEU A 853 8.91 17.76 6.93
N GLY A 854 8.86 17.10 8.09
CA GLY A 854 8.47 15.69 8.24
C GLY A 854 9.65 14.73 8.34
N GLY A 855 9.37 13.44 8.52
CA GLY A 855 10.40 12.42 8.69
C GLY A 855 11.38 12.25 7.52
N GLN A 856 11.03 12.74 6.32
CA GLN A 856 11.89 12.76 5.12
C GLN A 856 12.20 14.18 4.64
N GLY A 857 11.96 15.18 5.50
CA GLY A 857 12.14 16.59 5.17
C GLY A 857 13.61 16.99 5.00
N ALA A 858 13.86 18.00 4.17
CA ALA A 858 15.21 18.56 3.98
C ALA A 858 15.71 19.39 5.17
N LEU A 859 14.83 19.87 6.06
CA LEU A 859 15.21 20.59 7.28
C LEU A 859 15.46 19.62 8.43
N PRO A 860 16.32 19.98 9.40
CA PRO A 860 16.52 19.19 10.61
C PRO A 860 15.21 18.86 11.33
N LEU A 861 15.12 17.66 11.89
CA LEU A 861 13.92 17.10 12.51
C LEU A 861 13.30 18.05 13.57
N ARG A 862 14.16 18.77 14.31
CA ARG A 862 13.77 19.72 15.34
C ARG A 862 12.85 20.83 14.83
N TYR A 863 13.03 21.30 13.60
CA TYR A 863 12.12 22.30 13.00
C TYR A 863 10.73 21.71 12.77
N THR A 864 10.66 20.43 12.41
CA THR A 864 9.37 19.74 12.27
C THR A 864 8.70 19.58 13.63
N GLU A 865 9.44 19.22 14.68
CA GLU A 865 8.91 19.13 16.05
C GLU A 865 8.30 20.45 16.52
N ILE A 866 9.01 21.57 16.34
CA ILE A 866 8.55 22.90 16.77
C ILE A 866 7.29 23.32 16.00
N VAL A 867 7.27 23.13 14.68
CA VAL A 867 6.10 23.48 13.84
C VAL A 867 4.91 22.57 14.18
N ALA A 868 5.15 21.27 14.41
CA ALA A 868 4.10 20.33 14.81
C ALA A 868 3.52 20.66 16.19
N GLU A 869 4.37 21.01 17.16
CA GLU A 869 3.96 21.44 18.49
C GLU A 869 3.13 22.72 18.43
N ARG A 870 3.56 23.74 17.67
CA ARG A 870 2.81 25.00 17.54
C ARG A 870 1.48 24.84 16.82
N GLU A 871 1.44 24.08 15.73
CA GLU A 871 0.18 23.81 15.02
C GLU A 871 -0.79 23.01 15.91
N SER A 872 -0.27 22.08 16.73
CA SER A 872 -1.09 21.27 17.63
C SER A 872 -1.58 22.03 18.86
N LEU A 873 -0.74 22.86 19.49
CA LEU A 873 -1.06 23.55 20.76
C LEU A 873 -1.73 24.92 20.55
N TRP A 874 -1.21 25.69 19.59
CA TRP A 874 -1.58 27.10 19.38
C TRP A 874 -2.40 27.31 18.10
N ARG A 875 -2.59 26.25 17.28
CA ARG A 875 -3.21 26.30 15.94
C ARG A 875 -2.58 27.30 14.98
N ASP A 876 -1.34 27.64 15.24
CA ASP A 876 -0.56 28.50 14.37
C ASP A 876 -0.05 27.69 13.17
N ARG A 877 -0.71 27.86 12.03
CA ARG A 877 -0.34 27.25 10.75
C ARG A 877 0.62 28.12 9.93
N ALA A 878 1.00 29.30 10.40
CA ALA A 878 1.72 30.29 9.60
C ALA A 878 3.10 29.77 9.16
N ALA A 879 3.85 29.16 10.08
CA ALA A 879 5.16 28.60 9.78
C ALA A 879 5.09 27.46 8.75
N ARG A 880 4.13 26.53 8.89
CA ARG A 880 3.90 25.46 7.90
C ARG A 880 3.52 26.04 6.54
N ALA A 881 2.57 26.96 6.49
CA ALA A 881 2.14 27.62 5.27
C ALA A 881 3.28 28.36 4.57
N PHE A 882 4.18 29.00 5.32
CA PHE A 882 5.39 29.63 4.79
C PHE A 882 6.30 28.60 4.10
N PHE A 883 6.54 27.46 4.73
CA PHE A 883 7.33 26.37 4.15
C PHE A 883 6.61 25.71 2.96
N ASP A 884 5.28 25.67 2.96
CA ASP A 884 4.49 25.10 1.86
C ASP A 884 4.68 25.89 0.55
N ILE A 885 4.94 27.20 0.59
CA ILE A 885 5.21 28.02 -0.61
C ILE A 885 6.34 27.41 -1.45
N PHE A 886 7.41 26.95 -0.79
CA PHE A 886 8.59 26.41 -1.47
C PHE A 886 8.38 24.96 -1.93
N SER A 887 7.81 24.12 -1.05
CA SER A 887 7.54 22.70 -1.36
C SER A 887 6.46 22.54 -2.44
N ASN A 888 5.43 23.39 -2.44
CA ASN A 888 4.31 23.33 -3.39
C ASN A 888 4.79 23.38 -4.85
N ARG A 889 5.57 24.42 -5.18
CA ARG A 889 6.07 24.60 -6.54
C ARG A 889 7.02 23.48 -6.95
N ALA A 890 7.87 23.03 -6.03
CA ALA A 890 8.85 21.98 -6.30
C ALA A 890 8.18 20.61 -6.53
N THR A 891 7.15 20.25 -5.75
CA THR A 891 6.34 19.05 -5.98
C THR A 891 5.57 19.11 -7.31
N ALA A 892 4.97 20.26 -7.63
CA ALA A 892 4.29 20.46 -8.91
C ALA A 892 5.24 20.33 -10.10
N LEU A 893 6.42 20.96 -10.02
CA LEU A 893 7.46 20.85 -11.06
C LEU A 893 8.01 19.42 -11.18
N PHE A 894 8.13 18.70 -10.06
CA PHE A 894 8.51 17.30 -10.06
C PHE A 894 7.50 16.45 -10.85
N TYR A 895 6.20 16.63 -10.61
CA TYR A 895 5.14 15.98 -11.38
C TYR A 895 5.15 16.38 -12.86
N LEU A 896 5.35 17.67 -13.18
CA LEU A 896 5.43 18.12 -14.57
C LEU A 896 6.66 17.56 -15.30
N ALA A 897 7.82 17.51 -14.63
CA ALA A 897 9.04 16.90 -15.17
C ALA A 897 8.85 15.40 -15.42
N TRP A 898 8.14 14.72 -14.51
CA TRP A 898 7.73 13.34 -14.68
C TRP A 898 6.83 13.14 -15.91
N LYS A 899 5.81 13.99 -16.07
CA LYS A 899 4.86 13.93 -17.19
C LYS A 899 5.52 14.25 -18.54
N LYS A 900 6.50 15.16 -18.57
CA LYS A 900 7.14 15.72 -19.78
C LYS A 900 7.65 14.67 -20.78
N TYR A 901 8.11 13.51 -20.32
CA TYR A 901 8.70 12.48 -21.18
C TYR A 901 7.82 11.25 -21.39
N ARG A 902 6.59 11.26 -20.86
CA ARG A 902 5.67 10.12 -20.93
C ARG A 902 4.54 10.39 -21.91
N LEU A 903 4.81 9.99 -23.15
CA LEU A 903 3.95 10.19 -24.33
C LEU A 903 2.48 9.76 -24.13
N PRO A 904 2.17 8.59 -23.53
CA PRO A 904 0.78 8.20 -23.25
C PRO A 904 0.01 9.24 -22.43
N PHE A 905 0.66 9.81 -21.41
CA PHE A 905 0.03 10.75 -20.48
C PHE A 905 -0.06 12.16 -21.04
N GLN A 906 0.86 12.56 -21.91
CA GLN A 906 0.72 13.79 -22.67
C GLN A 906 -0.47 13.70 -23.64
N TYR A 907 -0.66 12.56 -24.31
CA TYR A 907 -1.75 12.35 -25.24
C TYR A 907 -3.13 12.39 -24.58
N GLU A 908 -3.26 11.81 -23.38
CA GLU A 908 -4.53 11.85 -22.63
C GLU A 908 -4.93 13.24 -22.14
N VAL A 909 -3.94 14.06 -21.80
CA VAL A 909 -4.16 15.34 -21.13
C VAL A 909 -4.21 16.50 -22.14
N ASP A 910 -3.45 16.40 -23.23
CA ASP A 910 -3.57 17.30 -24.38
C ASP A 910 -3.19 16.55 -25.68
N SER A 911 -4.17 15.85 -26.27
CA SER A 911 -3.98 15.12 -27.52
C SER A 911 -3.60 16.00 -28.71
N THR A 912 -3.82 17.31 -28.59
CA THR A 912 -3.67 18.28 -29.68
C THR A 912 -2.32 19.01 -29.69
N LYS A 913 -1.61 19.05 -28.56
CA LYS A 913 -0.34 19.79 -28.42
C LYS A 913 0.86 18.87 -28.23
N HIS A 914 2.01 19.37 -28.68
CA HIS A 914 3.33 18.73 -28.64
C HIS A 914 3.53 17.49 -29.52
N TYR A 915 2.99 16.32 -29.18
CA TYR A 915 3.48 15.06 -29.77
C TYR A 915 2.83 14.67 -31.11
N LEU A 916 1.50 14.69 -31.19
CA LEU A 916 0.78 14.33 -32.41
C LEU A 916 1.25 15.17 -33.63
N PRO A 917 1.48 16.50 -33.51
CA PRO A 917 2.09 17.30 -34.59
C PRO A 917 3.48 16.82 -35.04
N LEU A 918 4.33 16.32 -34.13
CA LEU A 918 5.65 15.80 -34.47
C LEU A 918 5.55 14.48 -35.26
N LEU A 919 4.68 13.55 -34.84
CA LEU A 919 4.43 12.32 -35.60
C LEU A 919 3.80 12.58 -36.97
N LEU A 920 2.86 13.53 -37.05
CA LEU A 920 2.27 13.96 -38.30
C LEU A 920 3.28 14.67 -39.22
N SER A 921 4.26 15.37 -38.64
CA SER A 921 5.38 15.93 -39.40
C SER A 921 6.28 14.84 -39.95
N LEU A 922 6.53 13.78 -39.15
CA LEU A 922 7.25 12.60 -39.62
C LEU A 922 6.50 11.89 -40.75
N SER A 923 5.17 11.77 -40.70
CA SER A 923 4.39 11.18 -41.80
C SER A 923 4.34 12.04 -43.06
N GLY A 924 4.77 13.31 -42.99
CA GLY A 924 4.67 14.28 -44.09
C GLY A 924 3.30 14.97 -44.19
N ALA A 925 2.43 14.80 -43.18
CA ALA A 925 1.12 15.43 -43.08
C ALA A 925 1.08 16.57 -42.04
N ALA A 926 2.16 17.38 -41.96
CA ALA A 926 2.23 18.50 -41.01
C ALA A 926 1.15 19.56 -41.28
N ASP A 927 0.83 19.79 -42.56
CA ASP A 927 -0.10 20.82 -43.02
C ASP A 927 -1.52 20.58 -42.47
N LYS A 928 -2.05 21.58 -41.77
CA LYS A 928 -3.40 21.55 -41.17
C LYS A 928 -4.50 21.54 -42.23
N THR A 929 -4.26 22.13 -43.40
CA THR A 929 -5.24 22.18 -44.50
C THR A 929 -5.46 20.79 -45.09
N LEU A 930 -4.37 20.09 -45.41
CA LEU A 930 -4.39 18.70 -45.87
C LEU A 930 -5.09 17.78 -44.87
N ARG A 931 -4.78 17.90 -43.57
CA ARG A 931 -5.41 17.08 -42.52
C ARG A 931 -6.89 17.37 -42.34
N ARG A 932 -7.29 18.64 -42.45
CA ARG A 932 -8.70 19.03 -42.46
C ARG A 932 -9.42 18.38 -43.65
N ASP A 933 -8.86 18.42 -44.85
CA ASP A 933 -9.47 17.80 -46.01
C ASP A 933 -9.59 16.27 -45.88
N LEU A 934 -8.59 15.61 -45.29
CA LEU A 934 -8.62 14.16 -45.05
C LEU A 934 -9.69 13.74 -44.03
N SER A 935 -9.99 14.60 -43.05
CA SER A 935 -10.95 14.35 -41.97
C SER A 935 -12.37 14.83 -42.26
N THR A 936 -12.56 15.91 -43.03
CA THR A 936 -13.89 16.48 -43.29
C THR A 936 -14.58 15.92 -44.54
N THR A 937 -13.83 15.31 -45.45
CA THR A 937 -14.40 14.69 -46.66
C THR A 937 -14.86 13.25 -46.39
N PRO A 938 -15.90 12.74 -47.09
CA PRO A 938 -16.44 11.40 -46.86
C PRO A 938 -15.37 10.29 -46.88
N GLY A 939 -15.47 9.35 -45.92
CA GLY A 939 -14.40 8.39 -45.60
C GLY A 939 -13.24 9.05 -44.86
N PRO A 940 -13.47 9.58 -43.63
CA PRO A 940 -12.46 10.34 -42.90
C PRO A 940 -11.26 9.47 -42.50
N ILE A 941 -10.05 10.01 -42.60
CA ILE A 941 -8.86 9.44 -41.98
C ILE A 941 -8.51 10.32 -40.79
N LEU A 942 -8.43 9.70 -39.61
CA LEU A 942 -8.07 10.37 -38.37
C LEU A 942 -6.56 10.67 -38.34
N ASP A 943 -6.18 11.78 -37.72
CA ASP A 943 -4.79 12.20 -37.55
C ASP A 943 -3.98 11.13 -36.80
N GLU A 944 -4.59 10.45 -35.83
CA GLU A 944 -4.02 9.35 -35.05
C GLU A 944 -3.68 8.15 -35.93
N ALA A 945 -4.50 7.85 -36.94
CA ALA A 945 -4.23 6.78 -37.87
C ALA A 945 -3.02 7.12 -38.75
N LEU A 946 -2.92 8.36 -39.22
CA LEU A 946 -1.74 8.84 -39.97
C LEU A 946 -0.48 8.81 -39.10
N ALA A 947 -0.58 9.16 -37.83
CA ALA A 947 0.51 9.11 -36.87
C ALA A 947 0.96 7.66 -36.57
N GLY A 948 0.01 6.73 -36.41
CA GLY A 948 0.30 5.31 -36.17
C GLY A 948 1.01 4.63 -37.34
N TYR A 949 0.74 5.07 -38.57
CA TYR A 949 1.40 4.59 -39.80
C TYR A 949 2.46 5.56 -40.34
N ALA A 950 2.97 6.50 -39.53
CA ALA A 950 3.87 7.55 -40.01
C ALA A 950 5.12 7.01 -40.72
N THR A 951 5.73 5.94 -40.18
CA THR A 951 6.87 5.26 -40.80
C THR A 951 6.48 4.57 -42.10
N ALA A 952 5.28 4.00 -42.15
CA ALA A 952 4.79 3.31 -43.34
C ALA A 952 4.53 4.26 -44.50
N ILE A 953 4.01 5.45 -44.20
CA ILE A 953 3.74 6.52 -45.17
C ILE A 953 5.04 7.09 -45.75
N ARG A 954 6.12 7.18 -44.96
CA ARG A 954 7.42 7.67 -45.43
C ARG A 954 8.26 6.64 -46.15
N HIS A 955 7.99 5.36 -45.96
CA HIS A 955 8.74 4.30 -46.60
C HIS A 955 8.49 4.31 -48.12
N ARG A 956 9.41 4.88 -48.90
CA ARG A 956 9.33 4.89 -50.36
C ARG A 956 10.56 4.21 -50.96
N PRO A 957 10.39 3.16 -51.81
CA PRO A 957 9.12 2.59 -52.29
C PRO A 957 8.38 1.73 -51.25
N VAL A 958 7.06 1.63 -51.35
CA VAL A 958 6.22 0.74 -50.51
C VAL A 958 6.17 -0.64 -51.16
N SER A 959 6.57 -1.69 -50.43
CA SER A 959 6.46 -3.07 -50.94
C SER A 959 5.02 -3.58 -50.85
N ALA A 960 4.63 -4.49 -51.75
CA ALA A 960 3.28 -5.07 -51.75
C ALA A 960 2.92 -5.79 -50.44
N ALA A 961 3.88 -6.51 -49.84
CA ALA A 961 3.67 -7.18 -48.55
C ALA A 961 3.43 -6.18 -47.41
N TYR A 962 4.12 -5.04 -47.44
CA TYR A 962 3.98 -4.01 -46.44
C TYR A 962 2.68 -3.21 -46.61
N LEU A 963 2.32 -2.88 -47.86
CA LEU A 963 1.01 -2.30 -48.22
C LEU A 963 -0.14 -3.20 -47.75
N GLN A 964 -0.04 -4.51 -48.01
CA GLN A 964 -1.04 -5.49 -47.59
C GLN A 964 -1.23 -5.47 -46.06
N ARG A 965 -0.12 -5.45 -45.29
CA ARG A 965 -0.18 -5.45 -43.83
C ARG A 965 -0.82 -4.18 -43.27
N VAL A 966 -0.43 -3.01 -43.77
CA VAL A 966 -0.97 -1.72 -43.32
C VAL A 966 -2.46 -1.61 -43.61
N LEU A 967 -2.89 -1.97 -44.82
CA LEU A 967 -4.30 -1.90 -45.19
C LEU A 967 -5.13 -2.94 -44.44
N SER A 968 -4.62 -4.17 -44.25
CA SER A 968 -5.31 -5.19 -43.46
C SER A 968 -5.51 -4.77 -42.01
N ASP A 969 -4.50 -4.15 -41.40
CA ASP A 969 -4.56 -3.67 -40.01
C ASP A 969 -5.49 -2.46 -39.87
N TYR A 970 -5.37 -1.45 -40.73
CA TYR A 970 -6.23 -0.26 -40.65
C TYR A 970 -7.71 -0.59 -40.86
N PHE A 971 -8.03 -1.44 -41.83
CA PHE A 971 -9.42 -1.78 -42.16
C PHE A 971 -9.96 -2.98 -41.37
N GLN A 972 -9.12 -3.63 -40.56
CA GLN A 972 -9.46 -4.86 -39.83
C GLN A 972 -10.11 -5.91 -40.74
N ALA A 973 -9.55 -6.07 -41.94
CA ALA A 973 -10.06 -6.93 -43.00
C ALA A 973 -8.91 -7.71 -43.67
N PRO A 974 -9.09 -9.01 -43.98
CA PRO A 974 -8.09 -9.75 -44.74
C PRO A 974 -7.91 -9.11 -46.11
N MET A 975 -6.68 -8.73 -46.46
CA MET A 975 -6.35 -8.15 -47.76
C MET A 975 -5.21 -8.92 -48.40
N ARG A 976 -5.24 -9.02 -49.73
CA ARG A 976 -4.16 -9.59 -50.53
C ARG A 976 -3.83 -8.70 -51.71
N VAL A 977 -2.55 -8.37 -51.86
CA VAL A 977 -2.05 -7.52 -52.96
C VAL A 977 -1.46 -8.40 -54.06
N GLU A 978 -1.96 -8.24 -55.28
CA GLU A 978 -1.49 -8.91 -56.49
C GLU A 978 -0.82 -7.88 -57.40
N GLN A 979 0.47 -8.07 -57.68
CA GLN A 979 1.29 -7.16 -58.47
C GLN A 979 1.26 -7.53 -59.96
N PHE A 980 1.63 -6.57 -60.81
CA PHE A 980 1.78 -6.73 -62.25
C PHE A 980 0.51 -7.21 -62.98
N VAL A 981 -0.62 -6.63 -62.60
CA VAL A 981 -1.93 -6.97 -63.17
C VAL A 981 -2.06 -6.28 -64.52
N GLY A 982 -2.41 -7.04 -65.55
CA GLY A 982 -2.51 -6.49 -66.89
C GLY A 982 -3.80 -5.71 -67.14
N GLY A 983 -3.70 -4.65 -67.93
CA GLY A 983 -4.82 -3.82 -68.38
C GLY A 983 -4.67 -3.39 -69.83
N TRP A 984 -5.80 -3.23 -70.52
CA TRP A 984 -5.85 -2.61 -71.84
C TRP A 984 -5.98 -1.10 -71.68
N TYR A 985 -5.01 -0.36 -72.20
CA TYR A 985 -4.97 1.10 -72.21
C TYR A 985 -5.20 1.62 -73.62
N ARG A 986 -6.01 2.67 -73.75
CA ARG A 986 -6.28 3.26 -75.06
C ARG A 986 -5.07 4.07 -75.50
N VAL A 987 -4.56 3.78 -76.69
CA VAL A 987 -3.46 4.55 -77.28
C VAL A 987 -4.04 5.89 -77.78
N PRO A 988 -3.43 7.04 -77.46
CA PRO A 988 -3.84 8.32 -78.02
C PRO A 988 -3.79 8.29 -79.55
N ALA A 989 -4.75 8.93 -80.22
CA ALA A 989 -4.83 8.89 -81.69
C ALA A 989 -3.58 9.50 -82.39
N SER A 990 -2.84 10.37 -81.70
CA SER A 990 -1.56 10.92 -82.13
C SER A 990 -0.42 9.90 -82.15
N GLN A 991 -0.55 8.82 -81.39
CA GLN A 991 0.47 7.76 -81.27
C GLN A 991 0.16 6.51 -82.11
N TYR A 992 -0.90 6.54 -82.93
CA TYR A 992 -1.20 5.43 -83.83
C TYR A 992 -0.12 5.25 -84.88
N THR A 993 0.21 3.98 -85.16
CA THR A 993 1.04 3.59 -86.29
C THR A 993 0.37 3.98 -87.60
N ARG A 994 1.02 4.83 -88.38
CA ARG A 994 0.54 5.25 -89.71
C ARG A 994 1.64 5.01 -90.73
N LEU A 995 1.37 4.16 -91.72
CA LEU A 995 2.30 3.89 -92.81
C LEU A 995 2.68 5.20 -93.53
N GLY A 996 3.98 5.39 -93.78
CA GLY A 996 4.52 6.62 -94.37
C GLY A 996 4.49 7.88 -93.50
N SER A 997 4.09 7.79 -92.22
CA SER A 997 3.97 8.93 -91.32
C SER A 997 4.67 8.65 -89.98
N THR A 998 3.94 8.71 -88.86
CA THR A 998 4.47 8.54 -87.51
C THR A 998 4.37 7.10 -87.01
N ASN A 999 5.26 6.74 -86.08
CA ASN A 999 5.27 5.47 -85.36
C ASN A 999 5.26 4.21 -86.25
N ASN A 1000 5.98 4.22 -87.37
CA ASN A 1000 5.98 3.16 -88.38
C ASN A 1000 7.26 2.30 -88.43
N VAL A 1001 8.15 2.42 -87.43
CA VAL A 1001 9.35 1.57 -87.31
C VAL A 1001 9.07 0.34 -86.46
N LEU A 1002 9.15 -0.84 -87.08
CA LEU A 1002 9.01 -2.14 -86.40
C LEU A 1002 10.13 -2.33 -85.37
N GLY A 1003 9.79 -2.88 -84.20
CA GLY A 1003 10.73 -3.11 -83.10
C GLY A 1003 11.09 -1.86 -82.27
N ALA A 1004 10.63 -0.67 -82.67
CA ALA A 1004 10.90 0.58 -81.94
C ALA A 1004 9.62 1.36 -81.60
N THR A 1005 8.80 1.72 -82.59
CA THR A 1005 7.69 2.66 -82.40
C THR A 1005 6.33 2.15 -82.86
N ALA A 1006 6.29 1.11 -83.69
CA ALA A 1006 5.04 0.58 -84.24
C ALA A 1006 4.24 -0.20 -83.21
N LEU A 1007 3.00 0.25 -82.96
CA LEU A 1007 1.98 -0.40 -82.14
C LEU A 1007 0.84 -0.95 -83.01
N ALA A 1008 0.34 -2.13 -82.66
CA ALA A 1008 -0.80 -2.76 -83.33
C ALA A 1008 -2.12 -2.45 -82.61
N GLY A 1009 -3.09 -1.86 -83.31
CA GLY A 1009 -4.43 -1.57 -82.78
C GLY A 1009 -4.56 -0.26 -82.00
N GLY A 1010 -5.78 0.04 -81.53
CA GLY A 1010 -6.08 1.26 -80.76
C GLY A 1010 -5.87 1.14 -79.25
N ARG A 1011 -5.35 0.00 -78.77
CA ARG A 1011 -5.12 -0.27 -77.34
C ARG A 1011 -3.82 -1.04 -77.16
N VAL A 1012 -3.12 -0.79 -76.05
CA VAL A 1012 -1.91 -1.49 -75.65
C VAL A 1012 -2.15 -2.23 -74.34
N TRP A 1013 -1.61 -3.45 -74.21
CA TRP A 1013 -1.65 -4.22 -72.97
C TRP A 1013 -0.42 -3.89 -72.13
N GLN A 1014 -0.63 -3.37 -70.92
CA GLN A 1014 0.43 -3.03 -69.97
C GLN A 1014 0.20 -3.73 -68.63
N ARG A 1015 1.27 -4.02 -67.89
CA ARG A 1015 1.23 -4.72 -66.60
C ARG A 1015 1.92 -3.96 -65.48
N ASP A 1016 2.57 -2.85 -65.77
CA ASP A 1016 3.39 -2.05 -64.86
C ASP A 1016 2.58 -1.00 -64.08
N LEU A 1017 1.39 -0.65 -64.55
CA LEU A 1017 0.58 0.44 -64.00
C LEU A 1017 -0.53 -0.01 -63.04
N ARG A 1018 -0.83 -1.30 -62.94
CA ARG A 1018 -2.01 -1.80 -62.22
C ARG A 1018 -1.69 -2.86 -61.17
N VAL A 1019 -2.32 -2.69 -60.01
CA VAL A 1019 -2.27 -3.59 -58.85
C VAL A 1019 -3.68 -4.03 -58.52
N ARG A 1020 -3.87 -5.30 -58.14
CA ARG A 1020 -5.18 -5.79 -57.67
C ARG A 1020 -5.15 -6.01 -56.16
N LEU A 1021 -6.16 -5.49 -55.48
CA LEU A 1021 -6.39 -5.67 -54.06
C LEU A 1021 -7.61 -6.58 -53.85
N TRP A 1022 -7.38 -7.76 -53.29
CA TRP A 1022 -8.44 -8.64 -52.82
C TRP A 1022 -8.79 -8.26 -51.39
N VAL A 1023 -10.06 -8.01 -51.09
CA VAL A 1023 -10.55 -7.60 -49.78
C VAL A 1023 -11.61 -8.59 -49.30
N GLY A 1024 -11.29 -9.33 -48.24
CA GLY A 1024 -12.16 -10.33 -47.62
C GLY A 1024 -11.51 -11.71 -47.50
N PRO A 1025 -12.25 -12.70 -46.95
CA PRO A 1025 -13.73 -12.71 -46.85
C PRO A 1025 -14.31 -11.71 -45.85
N LEU A 1026 -15.36 -10.98 -46.25
CA LEU A 1026 -16.03 -9.94 -45.45
C LEU A 1026 -17.44 -10.37 -45.04
N LYS A 1027 -17.89 -9.89 -43.87
CA LYS A 1027 -19.31 -9.94 -43.49
C LYS A 1027 -20.14 -8.95 -44.31
N ARG A 1028 -21.45 -9.18 -44.45
CA ARG A 1028 -22.34 -8.33 -45.29
C ARG A 1028 -22.22 -6.82 -45.01
N ALA A 1029 -22.17 -6.41 -43.74
CA ALA A 1029 -22.05 -5.00 -43.36
C ALA A 1029 -20.71 -4.38 -43.79
N GLN A 1030 -19.60 -5.09 -43.57
CA GLN A 1030 -18.26 -4.66 -44.00
C GLN A 1030 -18.17 -4.62 -45.53
N TYR A 1031 -18.74 -5.62 -46.21
CA TYR A 1031 -18.80 -5.68 -47.67
C TYR A 1031 -19.49 -4.44 -48.27
N ARG A 1032 -20.66 -4.05 -47.73
CA ARG A 1032 -21.36 -2.83 -48.16
C ARG A 1032 -20.53 -1.57 -47.94
N ASN A 1033 -19.71 -1.53 -46.88
CA ASN A 1033 -18.83 -0.40 -46.59
C ASN A 1033 -17.65 -0.25 -47.59
N PHE A 1034 -17.29 -1.32 -48.30
CA PHE A 1034 -16.29 -1.30 -49.37
C PHE A 1034 -16.87 -1.18 -50.77
N LEU A 1035 -18.19 -1.06 -50.93
CA LEU A 1035 -18.80 -0.79 -52.23
C LEU A 1035 -18.43 0.60 -52.75
N PRO A 1036 -18.44 0.82 -54.07
CA PRO A 1036 -18.16 2.15 -54.65
C PRO A 1036 -19.01 3.25 -54.01
N GLY A 1037 -18.34 4.34 -53.60
CA GLY A 1037 -18.96 5.50 -52.95
C GLY A 1037 -19.24 5.35 -51.45
N ALA A 1038 -19.07 4.15 -50.87
CA ALA A 1038 -19.21 3.95 -49.43
C ALA A 1038 -17.98 4.46 -48.65
N SER A 1039 -18.15 4.68 -47.35
CA SER A 1039 -17.13 5.33 -46.52
C SER A 1039 -15.80 4.58 -46.49
N GLY A 1040 -15.82 3.25 -46.44
CA GLY A 1040 -14.63 2.40 -46.46
C GLY A 1040 -13.89 2.44 -47.80
N ALA A 1041 -14.62 2.46 -48.92
CA ALA A 1041 -14.01 2.60 -50.25
C ALA A 1041 -13.33 3.96 -50.46
N LEU A 1042 -13.95 5.03 -49.95
CA LEU A 1042 -13.39 6.39 -50.00
C LEU A 1042 -12.15 6.54 -49.11
N ALA A 1043 -12.18 5.97 -47.91
CA ALA A 1043 -11.02 5.90 -47.02
C ALA A 1043 -9.89 5.05 -47.63
N LEU A 1044 -10.21 3.93 -48.28
CA LEU A 1044 -9.24 3.07 -48.96
C LEU A 1044 -8.54 3.83 -50.09
N ARG A 1045 -9.29 4.57 -50.90
CA ARG A 1045 -8.72 5.44 -51.94
C ARG A 1045 -7.73 6.45 -51.34
N LYS A 1046 -8.12 7.18 -50.29
CA LYS A 1046 -7.25 8.16 -49.62
C LYS A 1046 -5.97 7.50 -49.07
N MET A 1047 -6.09 6.35 -48.41
CA MET A 1047 -4.95 5.63 -47.85
C MET A 1047 -3.99 5.13 -48.94
N LEU A 1048 -4.51 4.62 -50.05
CA LEU A 1048 -3.70 4.23 -51.22
C LEU A 1048 -2.99 5.43 -51.84
N THR A 1049 -3.65 6.60 -51.94
CA THR A 1049 -3.01 7.84 -52.41
C THR A 1049 -1.86 8.28 -51.49
N ILE A 1050 -2.04 8.18 -50.17
CA ILE A 1050 -1.01 8.58 -49.19
C ILE A 1050 0.20 7.64 -49.25
N LEU A 1051 -0.03 6.33 -49.32
CA LEU A 1051 1.03 5.31 -49.31
C LEU A 1051 1.75 5.20 -50.67
N CYS A 1052 1.02 5.15 -51.77
CA CYS A 1052 1.55 4.83 -53.09
C CYS A 1052 1.65 6.02 -54.04
N GLY A 1053 1.14 7.20 -53.66
CA GLY A 1053 1.05 8.35 -54.55
C GLY A 1053 -0.04 8.20 -55.62
N THR A 1054 0.11 8.90 -56.74
CA THR A 1054 -0.89 8.96 -57.82
C THR A 1054 -0.54 8.13 -59.06
N THR A 1055 0.51 7.31 -59.02
CA THR A 1055 1.10 6.66 -60.20
C THR A 1055 0.51 5.30 -60.56
N LEU A 1056 -0.28 4.67 -59.69
CA LEU A 1056 -0.79 3.30 -59.88
C LEU A 1056 -2.32 3.26 -59.91
N GLU A 1057 -2.86 2.40 -60.77
CA GLU A 1057 -4.28 2.02 -60.77
C GLU A 1057 -4.52 0.82 -59.84
N PHE A 1058 -5.58 0.89 -59.03
CA PHE A 1058 -5.94 -0.20 -58.12
C PHE A 1058 -7.25 -0.86 -58.54
N GLU A 1059 -7.19 -2.13 -58.91
CA GLU A 1059 -8.37 -2.97 -59.11
C GLU A 1059 -8.79 -3.60 -57.78
N ILE A 1060 -9.94 -3.23 -57.24
CA ILE A 1060 -10.45 -3.75 -55.98
C ILE A 1060 -11.40 -4.91 -56.25
N LYS A 1061 -11.12 -6.07 -55.66
CA LYS A 1061 -11.99 -7.25 -55.66
C LYS A 1061 -12.50 -7.54 -54.26
N LEU A 1062 -13.81 -7.50 -54.08
CA LEU A 1062 -14.44 -7.77 -52.79
C LEU A 1062 -14.86 -9.24 -52.69
N ILE A 1063 -14.62 -9.86 -51.55
CA ILE A 1063 -15.00 -11.24 -51.26
C ILE A 1063 -16.07 -11.23 -50.17
N LEU A 1064 -17.30 -11.62 -50.50
CA LEU A 1064 -18.39 -11.80 -49.54
C LEU A 1064 -18.35 -13.23 -48.98
N ARG A 1065 -18.40 -13.33 -47.65
CA ARG A 1065 -18.42 -14.62 -46.94
C ARG A 1065 -19.64 -15.45 -47.33
N GLN A 1066 -19.47 -16.75 -47.56
CA GLN A 1066 -20.49 -17.68 -48.06
C GLN A 1066 -21.80 -17.64 -47.27
N GLN A 1067 -21.71 -17.51 -45.94
CA GLN A 1067 -22.86 -17.49 -45.02
C GLN A 1067 -23.73 -16.24 -45.20
N ASP A 1068 -23.13 -15.17 -45.70
CA ASP A 1068 -23.77 -13.87 -45.88
C ASP A 1068 -24.24 -13.65 -47.32
N VAL A 1069 -24.06 -14.62 -48.21
CA VAL A 1069 -24.59 -14.60 -49.59
C VAL A 1069 -26.06 -15.00 -49.54
N THR A 1070 -26.94 -14.02 -49.67
CA THR A 1070 -28.39 -14.19 -49.62
C THR A 1070 -29.00 -13.87 -50.99
N GLY A 1071 -30.08 -14.58 -51.32
CA GLY A 1071 -30.85 -14.30 -52.54
C GLY A 1071 -31.49 -12.91 -52.48
N SER A 1072 -31.51 -12.21 -53.60
CA SER A 1072 -32.22 -10.93 -53.73
C SER A 1072 -33.73 -11.12 -53.64
N THR A 1073 -34.39 -10.32 -52.81
CA THR A 1073 -35.86 -10.26 -52.67
C THR A 1073 -36.39 -8.95 -53.25
N LEU A 1074 -37.58 -8.99 -53.84
CA LEU A 1074 -38.32 -7.79 -54.26
C LEU A 1074 -39.13 -7.26 -53.06
N ASP A 1075 -38.43 -6.73 -52.06
CA ASP A 1075 -39.03 -6.01 -50.94
C ASP A 1075 -38.38 -4.62 -50.81
N ASN A 1076 -39.12 -3.66 -50.23
CA ASN A 1076 -38.61 -2.29 -50.05
C ASN A 1076 -37.51 -2.18 -48.96
N SER A 1077 -37.05 -3.30 -48.38
CA SER A 1077 -36.08 -3.31 -47.27
C SER A 1077 -34.63 -3.62 -47.72
N ASN A 1078 -34.43 -4.20 -48.91
CA ASN A 1078 -33.11 -4.53 -49.45
C ASN A 1078 -32.81 -3.84 -50.80
N ASP A 1079 -32.15 -2.68 -50.73
CA ASP A 1079 -31.68 -1.91 -51.88
C ASP A 1079 -30.39 -2.51 -52.48
N GLY A 1080 -30.54 -3.66 -53.16
CA GLY A 1080 -29.46 -4.39 -53.82
C GLY A 1080 -29.06 -3.76 -55.16
N ARG A 1081 -27.76 -3.51 -55.37
CA ARG A 1081 -27.16 -2.95 -56.58
C ARG A 1081 -26.73 -4.07 -57.53
N LEU A 1082 -27.26 -4.04 -58.75
CA LEU A 1082 -26.94 -5.01 -59.80
C LEU A 1082 -25.43 -5.06 -60.08
N GLY A 1083 -24.85 -6.26 -60.02
CA GLY A 1083 -23.42 -6.49 -60.24
C GLY A 1083 -22.52 -6.25 -59.02
N TRP A 1084 -23.10 -5.92 -57.85
CA TRP A 1084 -22.36 -5.62 -56.63
C TRP A 1084 -22.76 -6.51 -55.45
N ASP A 1085 -24.03 -6.52 -55.07
CA ASP A 1085 -24.53 -7.25 -53.88
C ASP A 1085 -25.85 -7.99 -54.12
N THR A 1086 -26.32 -8.03 -55.36
CA THR A 1086 -27.45 -8.84 -55.82
C THR A 1086 -27.00 -10.23 -56.25
N PHE A 1087 -27.48 -11.27 -55.58
CA PHE A 1087 -27.20 -12.66 -55.90
C PHE A 1087 -28.50 -13.41 -56.19
N LEU A 1088 -28.53 -14.16 -57.29
CA LEU A 1088 -29.59 -15.12 -57.55
C LEU A 1088 -29.21 -16.45 -56.90
N CYS A 1089 -29.84 -16.78 -55.77
CA CYS A 1089 -29.55 -17.99 -55.01
C CYS A 1089 -30.80 -18.88 -54.94
N SER A 1090 -30.75 -20.05 -55.57
CA SER A 1090 -31.77 -21.10 -55.41
C SER A 1090 -31.47 -22.06 -54.25
N ARG A 1091 -30.24 -22.00 -53.70
CA ARG A 1091 -29.73 -22.80 -52.58
C ARG A 1091 -28.69 -21.97 -51.79
N PRO A 1092 -28.38 -22.30 -50.53
CA PRO A 1092 -27.30 -21.67 -49.77
C PRO A 1092 -25.94 -21.78 -50.49
N ALA A 1093 -25.16 -20.70 -50.48
CA ALA A 1093 -23.85 -20.66 -51.14
C ALA A 1093 -22.84 -21.61 -50.46
N GLN A 1094 -22.08 -22.35 -51.27
CA GLN A 1094 -21.09 -23.35 -50.82
C GLN A 1094 -19.66 -22.80 -50.73
N GLN A 1095 -19.44 -21.56 -51.19
CA GLN A 1095 -18.14 -20.90 -51.20
C GLN A 1095 -18.31 -19.38 -51.11
N ASP A 1096 -17.26 -18.69 -50.68
CA ASP A 1096 -17.20 -17.23 -50.68
C ASP A 1096 -17.30 -16.68 -52.12
N ARG A 1097 -17.96 -15.52 -52.29
CA ARG A 1097 -18.23 -14.93 -53.62
C ARG A 1097 -17.34 -13.71 -53.85
N SER A 1098 -16.61 -13.69 -54.98
CA SER A 1098 -15.66 -12.63 -55.33
C SER A 1098 -16.01 -11.88 -56.63
N ASP A 1099 -17.31 -11.76 -56.93
CA ASP A 1099 -17.78 -11.26 -58.24
C ASP A 1099 -17.66 -9.73 -58.38
N ALA A 1100 -17.78 -9.00 -57.26
CA ALA A 1100 -17.73 -7.54 -57.30
C ALA A 1100 -16.30 -7.04 -57.47
N GLN A 1101 -16.10 -6.28 -58.54
CA GLN A 1101 -14.83 -5.64 -58.86
C GLN A 1101 -15.04 -4.20 -59.34
N TYR A 1102 -14.18 -3.28 -58.90
CA TYR A 1102 -14.14 -1.91 -59.38
C TYR A 1102 -12.71 -1.39 -59.44
N THR A 1103 -12.50 -0.28 -60.15
CA THR A 1103 -11.19 0.37 -60.20
C THR A 1103 -11.22 1.64 -59.36
N LEU A 1104 -10.22 1.80 -58.50
CA LEU A 1104 -9.86 3.06 -57.89
C LEU A 1104 -8.67 3.63 -58.67
N ALA A 1105 -8.94 4.64 -59.48
CA ALA A 1105 -7.90 5.47 -60.02
C ALA A 1105 -7.49 6.49 -58.95
N THR A 1106 -6.19 6.61 -58.68
CA THR A 1106 -5.66 7.78 -57.98
C THR A 1106 -5.56 9.01 -58.90
N LEU A 1107 -5.92 8.86 -60.18
CA LEU A 1107 -5.98 9.90 -61.20
C LEU A 1107 -7.35 10.62 -61.17
N HIS A 1108 -7.30 11.93 -60.99
CA HIS A 1108 -8.07 12.87 -61.80
C HIS A 1108 -7.09 13.68 -62.63
#